data_AF-A0A2D6BIQ6-F1
#
_entry.id   AF-A0A2D6BIQ6-F1
#
_cell.length_a   1.000
_cell.length_b   1.000
_cell.length_c   1.000
_cell.angle_alpha   90.00
_cell.angle_beta   90.00
_cell.angle_gamma   90.00
#
_symmetry.space_group_name_H-M   'P 1'
#
loop_
_entity.id
_entity.type
_entity.pdbx_description
1 polymer ?
#
loop_
_entity_poly.entity_id
_entity_poly.type
_entity_poly.pdbx_seq_one_letter_code
_entity_poly.pdbx_strand_id
1 'polypeptide(L)'
;MAAALGWLALGTPAATAIDLWERRVQVHGYYDFQVRAIANDLSWSDDFDVSQMAHTLNLEIEADLAPEGFGPFDLVSAFARIEARYDCVWTRGCGLFRSVNAYGNGAKRYPKRVHNGRRFGYVGGVYAGDTRRWRADPIETFSYAFKDRPEESRVPLGIEHTEAFWTIFTSPGGDQVLGTADDPSPFYFDRYFLPGRCKFAVQRTRSYTDGAGVLNLGPMDPDCEGEPIAAFIDKPNPFRARDANPLTGGGGAGALPYRPAPEVDFRSSSPAHVPRGLWIPNPELRRLLEDGDLEVAPHFDQHELAWNRGASQGAERELKELYFDFEMLDSRLWVRVGKQTIVWGKTELFRNQDQFNPQDLALSSLPELEESRTALWALRAVYSFYDVGPVEDVRLELSVNFDDVESADVGQCGEPYTVLLVCAGSFGFLAHGFEAKGLAGVRTPPSPWNSWHGLEAGLRLEWRWERFSFSLSDFYGYDDHPYLEKIYTFERNVDPRSGRPRRENQRGWCRTGREPACLQGGRDALMHHSANQTLYAKNCASTFGIAALDPSACGLTIFNSQVVTDPTQPLAPRLMIAFNSMWSGSNNNFGVSGGGAEVFAGLASFNDRTVAAVARFPWTHTIQGFGPSAGDRTPLVPLSVDPGDGGVLVVPPEFAADLGVLVWLSTALQPVLTDEQEALLGCGVFFGTQCDIAGIDLFNAEASAIMQSFVGFDGSSGDWTTTDRRVAQPGTVGFEGGPVCTRFEGGRRYVLPGCRAPGERGYDILVDGSPAGAVHPFTGQPFRNEMSILSWNFMMVLVGNSIPKDPRRIQIDEFDPDRAFRTDGCSFAKPQFCNAFSSFWLSVSSKRPSVRTGGNGRFGRRDFQWQDGTPVVVRYQKRNVLGFSMDFAEDVSKSNWAIEFTWIDDILQGDNDQQDGLSEVDSFNLTISADRPTFVNFLNANRTFLFNAQVFVRYVSGYRKGFPSNGPWSTLMTFTATTGYFQDRMNPSMTLVWDLNSDSGAALGQVQYRFSSNLSATVGFALFAGRTQRKDMEINPIASRNRTGRGASKDFVQLGLSAIRDRDELFARLRYTF
;
A
#
# COMPACT_ATOMS: atom_id res chain seq x y z
N MET A 1 23.32 -2.70 39.19
CA MET A 1 22.30 -3.74 39.03
C MET A 1 22.89 -5.15 38.88
N ALA A 2 23.87 -5.41 37.99
CA ALA A 2 24.58 -6.71 37.92
C ALA A 2 25.26 -7.15 39.24
N ALA A 3 25.75 -6.20 40.04
CA ALA A 3 26.30 -6.47 41.37
C ALA A 3 25.22 -6.86 42.42
N ALA A 4 23.96 -6.50 42.21
CA ALA A 4 22.84 -6.87 43.10
C ALA A 4 22.32 -8.30 42.79
N LEU A 5 22.30 -8.68 41.50
CA LEU A 5 22.01 -10.06 41.06
C LEU A 5 23.06 -11.07 41.56
N GLY A 6 24.34 -10.67 41.60
CA GLY A 6 25.41 -11.50 42.15
C GLY A 6 25.31 -11.77 43.66
N TRP A 7 24.68 -10.86 44.42
CA TRP A 7 24.46 -11.04 45.86
C TRP A 7 23.20 -11.85 46.19
N LEU A 8 22.17 -11.81 45.34
CA LEU A 8 20.94 -12.61 45.51
C LEU A 8 21.12 -14.10 45.18
N ALA A 9 22.14 -14.47 44.39
CA ALA A 9 22.37 -15.85 43.96
C ALA A 9 23.04 -16.76 45.01
N LEU A 10 23.51 -16.24 46.15
CA LEU A 10 24.38 -16.98 47.08
C LEU A 10 23.76 -17.34 48.44
N GLY A 11 22.45 -17.20 48.64
CA GLY A 11 21.88 -17.63 49.92
C GLY A 11 20.39 -17.39 50.18
N THR A 12 19.51 -17.39 49.18
CA THR A 12 18.06 -17.28 49.42
C THR A 12 17.41 -18.66 49.64
N PRO A 13 16.43 -18.77 50.56
CA PRO A 13 15.59 -19.97 50.68
C PRO A 13 14.77 -20.22 49.41
N ALA A 14 14.00 -21.33 49.38
CA ALA A 14 13.10 -21.65 48.27
C ALA A 14 12.21 -20.44 47.89
N ALA A 15 11.78 -20.34 46.63
CA ALA A 15 10.86 -19.30 46.18
C ALA A 15 9.63 -19.32 47.09
N THR A 16 9.43 -18.22 47.81
CA THR A 16 8.39 -18.09 48.84
C THR A 16 7.87 -16.68 48.76
N ALA A 17 6.55 -16.55 48.63
CA ALA A 17 5.88 -15.27 48.61
C ALA A 17 6.28 -14.38 49.80
N ILE A 18 6.29 -13.08 49.56
CA ILE A 18 6.42 -12.09 50.64
C ILE A 18 5.06 -12.00 51.34
N ASP A 19 4.95 -12.71 52.46
CA ASP A 19 3.74 -12.74 53.29
C ASP A 19 3.63 -11.44 54.13
N LEU A 20 2.51 -10.75 54.00
CA LEU A 20 2.13 -9.61 54.83
C LEU A 20 0.81 -9.91 55.56
N TRP A 21 0.66 -9.35 56.77
CA TRP A 21 -0.56 -9.45 57.60
C TRP A 21 -1.09 -10.88 57.79
N GLU A 22 -0.25 -11.77 58.33
CA GLU A 22 -0.63 -13.17 58.61
C GLU A 22 -1.13 -13.93 57.36
N ARG A 23 -0.48 -13.73 56.20
CA ARG A 23 -0.79 -14.34 54.90
C ARG A 23 -2.03 -13.83 54.18
N ARG A 24 -2.64 -12.75 54.66
CA ARG A 24 -3.76 -12.11 53.98
C ARG A 24 -3.35 -11.40 52.69
N VAL A 25 -2.09 -11.00 52.58
CA VAL A 25 -1.52 -10.45 51.34
C VAL A 25 -0.26 -11.23 51.01
N GLN A 26 -0.20 -11.75 49.79
CA GLN A 26 0.94 -12.49 49.27
C GLN A 26 1.44 -11.80 48.01
N VAL A 27 2.75 -11.56 47.95
CA VAL A 27 3.40 -11.04 46.75
C VAL A 27 4.37 -12.09 46.24
N HIS A 28 4.17 -12.51 45.00
CA HIS A 28 5.08 -13.41 44.28
C HIS A 28 5.41 -12.80 42.92
N GLY A 29 6.44 -13.32 42.25
CA GLY A 29 6.77 -12.82 40.93
C GLY A 29 8.06 -13.36 40.38
N TYR A 30 8.52 -12.71 39.31
CA TYR A 30 9.79 -13.07 38.71
C TYR A 30 10.48 -11.88 38.04
N TYR A 31 11.79 -12.02 37.93
CA TYR A 31 12.62 -11.18 37.08
C TYR A 31 13.21 -12.01 35.95
N ASP A 32 13.01 -11.54 34.72
CA ASP A 32 13.53 -12.15 33.50
C ASP A 32 14.51 -11.23 32.79
N PHE A 33 15.61 -11.81 32.33
CA PHE A 33 16.47 -11.22 31.32
C PHE A 33 16.43 -12.08 30.06
N GLN A 34 16.10 -11.49 28.92
CA GLN A 34 15.95 -12.19 27.65
C GLN A 34 16.73 -11.51 26.54
N VAL A 35 17.46 -12.30 25.76
CA VAL A 35 18.11 -11.84 24.52
C VAL A 35 17.60 -12.69 23.36
N ARG A 36 17.21 -12.03 22.28
CA ARG A 36 16.83 -12.68 21.01
C ARG A 36 17.62 -12.07 19.86
N ALA A 37 17.94 -12.91 18.88
CA ALA A 37 18.51 -12.50 17.62
C ALA A 37 17.74 -13.14 16.46
N ILE A 38 17.54 -12.37 15.41
CA ILE A 38 16.92 -12.80 14.16
C ILE A 38 18.00 -12.93 13.08
N ALA A 39 17.82 -13.88 12.18
CA ALA A 39 18.53 -13.94 10.91
C ALA A 39 17.63 -14.62 9.86
N ASN A 40 17.89 -14.40 8.58
CA ASN A 40 17.21 -15.13 7.52
C ASN A 40 17.97 -16.43 7.21
N ASP A 41 17.26 -17.57 7.20
CA ASP A 41 17.79 -18.93 6.99
C ASP A 41 18.92 -19.34 7.97
N LEU A 42 19.02 -18.69 9.14
CA LEU A 42 20.17 -18.73 10.08
C LEU A 42 21.54 -18.65 9.37
N SER A 43 21.61 -17.96 8.24
CA SER A 43 22.80 -17.92 7.40
C SER A 43 23.83 -16.95 7.97
N TRP A 44 25.07 -17.39 8.18
CA TRP A 44 26.18 -16.49 8.55
C TRP A 44 26.49 -15.42 7.50
N SER A 45 25.97 -15.57 6.27
CA SER A 45 26.06 -14.56 5.20
C SER A 45 24.96 -13.50 5.27
N ASP A 46 23.96 -13.70 6.13
CA ASP A 46 23.06 -12.67 6.61
C ASP A 46 23.52 -12.20 7.99
N ASP A 47 23.43 -10.89 8.24
CA ASP A 47 23.76 -10.32 9.55
C ASP A 47 22.75 -10.82 10.59
N PHE A 48 23.22 -11.31 11.74
CA PHE A 48 22.38 -11.51 12.92
C PHE A 48 22.00 -10.16 13.52
N ASP A 49 20.69 -9.85 13.54
CA ASP A 49 20.15 -8.67 14.20
C ASP A 49 19.68 -9.01 15.62
N VAL A 50 20.27 -8.38 16.64
CA VAL A 50 19.77 -8.46 18.02
C VAL A 50 18.44 -7.73 18.07
N SER A 51 17.36 -8.49 18.08
CA SER A 51 15.97 -8.04 17.99
C SER A 51 15.34 -7.76 19.35
N GLN A 52 15.90 -8.32 20.43
CA GLN A 52 15.42 -8.08 21.78
C GLN A 52 16.54 -8.24 22.80
N MET A 53 16.57 -7.34 23.79
CA MET A 53 17.41 -7.43 24.98
C MET A 53 16.57 -6.88 26.15
N ALA A 54 15.59 -7.69 26.56
CA ALA A 54 14.53 -7.28 27.46
C ALA A 54 14.83 -7.64 28.92
N HIS A 55 14.44 -6.74 29.81
CA HIS A 55 14.34 -6.93 31.25
C HIS A 55 12.86 -6.88 31.63
N THR A 56 12.33 -7.95 32.20
CA THR A 56 10.93 -8.01 32.64
C THR A 56 10.88 -8.25 34.14
N LEU A 57 10.16 -7.40 34.86
CA LEU A 57 9.79 -7.59 36.25
C LEU A 57 8.27 -7.80 36.29
N ASN A 58 7.85 -8.96 36.78
CA ASN A 58 6.45 -9.30 36.96
C ASN A 58 6.17 -9.49 38.46
N LEU A 59 5.13 -8.83 38.95
CA LEU A 59 4.68 -8.85 40.34
C LEU A 59 3.20 -9.23 40.36
N GLU A 60 2.88 -10.28 41.10
CA GLU A 60 1.52 -10.77 41.34
C GLU A 60 1.20 -10.59 42.82
N ILE A 61 0.10 -9.91 43.10
CA ILE A 61 -0.35 -9.53 44.42
C ILE A 61 -1.73 -10.14 44.63
N GLU A 62 -1.81 -11.06 45.59
CA GLU A 62 -3.05 -11.69 46.04
C GLU A 62 -3.43 -11.14 47.40
N ALA A 63 -4.71 -10.77 47.58
CA ALA A 63 -5.22 -10.26 48.83
C ALA A 63 -6.60 -10.86 49.18
N ASP A 64 -6.66 -11.57 50.30
CA ASP A 64 -7.91 -12.09 50.88
C ASP A 64 -8.54 -11.02 51.78
N LEU A 65 -9.47 -10.24 51.22
CA LEU A 65 -10.08 -9.09 51.90
C LEU A 65 -11.09 -9.52 52.97
N ALA A 66 -11.90 -10.53 52.68
CA ALA A 66 -12.86 -11.12 53.61
C ALA A 66 -12.91 -12.66 53.45
N PRO A 67 -11.91 -13.39 53.97
CA PRO A 67 -11.83 -14.85 53.82
C PRO A 67 -12.90 -15.62 54.61
N GLU A 68 -13.50 -15.00 55.63
CA GLU A 68 -14.62 -15.56 56.40
C GLU A 68 -16.00 -15.03 55.94
N GLY A 69 -16.02 -14.29 54.83
CA GLY A 69 -17.21 -13.62 54.30
C GLY A 69 -17.58 -12.30 55.01
N PHE A 70 -18.41 -11.49 54.37
CA PHE A 70 -19.00 -10.28 54.95
C PHE A 70 -20.37 -9.97 54.35
N GLY A 71 -21.42 -9.99 55.16
CA GLY A 71 -22.78 -9.68 54.71
C GLY A 71 -23.30 -10.73 53.71
N PRO A 72 -23.70 -10.35 52.48
CA PRO A 72 -24.20 -11.30 51.47
C PRO A 72 -23.08 -12.04 50.71
N PHE A 73 -21.80 -11.76 51.01
CA PHE A 73 -20.65 -12.34 50.35
C PHE A 73 -20.02 -13.43 51.22
N ASP A 74 -19.85 -14.61 50.64
CA ASP A 74 -19.21 -15.78 51.26
C ASP A 74 -17.68 -15.65 51.25
N LEU A 75 -17.13 -15.01 50.19
CA LEU A 75 -15.71 -14.69 50.05
C LEU A 75 -15.52 -13.41 49.22
N VAL A 76 -14.55 -12.60 49.61
CA VAL A 76 -14.06 -11.47 48.81
C VAL A 76 -12.54 -11.51 48.73
N SER A 77 -12.00 -11.62 47.52
CA SER A 77 -10.56 -11.54 47.25
C SER A 77 -10.25 -10.53 46.15
N ALA A 78 -9.01 -10.08 46.11
CA ALA A 78 -8.49 -9.18 45.09
C ALA A 78 -7.18 -9.72 44.54
N PHE A 79 -6.98 -9.51 43.24
CA PHE A 79 -5.76 -9.87 42.53
C PHE A 79 -5.27 -8.68 41.73
N ALA A 80 -3.95 -8.47 41.70
CA ALA A 80 -3.31 -7.51 40.82
C ALA A 80 -2.02 -8.09 40.23
N ARG A 81 -1.84 -7.93 38.92
CA ARG A 81 -0.60 -8.27 38.21
C ARG A 81 -0.01 -7.01 37.57
N ILE A 82 1.23 -6.70 37.94
CA ILE A 82 2.00 -5.56 37.43
C ILE A 82 3.23 -6.10 36.70
N GLU A 83 3.39 -5.72 35.43
CA GLU A 83 4.50 -6.15 34.59
C GLU A 83 5.24 -4.95 34.00
N ALA A 84 6.49 -4.75 34.42
CA ALA A 84 7.37 -3.73 33.90
C ALA A 84 8.41 -4.36 32.97
N ARG A 85 8.32 -4.07 31.67
CA ARG A 85 9.24 -4.57 30.64
C ARG A 85 10.04 -3.42 30.05
N TYR A 86 11.36 -3.57 29.97
CA TYR A 86 12.25 -2.60 29.33
C TYR A 86 13.18 -3.29 28.33
N ASP A 87 13.12 -2.88 27.06
CA ASP A 87 13.96 -3.44 25.99
C ASP A 87 15.14 -2.52 25.64
N CYS A 88 16.35 -3.03 25.86
CA CYS A 88 17.59 -2.32 25.62
C CYS A 88 17.91 -2.13 24.11
N VAL A 89 17.23 -2.79 23.17
CA VAL A 89 17.54 -2.64 21.72
C VAL A 89 17.33 -1.22 21.22
N TRP A 90 16.37 -0.50 21.78
CA TRP A 90 16.07 0.90 21.47
C TRP A 90 17.19 1.87 21.87
N THR A 91 18.05 1.47 22.83
CA THR A 91 19.13 2.31 23.38
C THR A 91 20.52 1.71 23.13
N ARG A 92 20.69 0.97 22.03
CA ARG A 92 21.95 0.30 21.64
C ARG A 92 22.47 -0.68 22.70
N GLY A 93 21.59 -1.57 23.15
CA GLY A 93 21.88 -2.50 24.23
C GLY A 93 22.12 -1.77 25.54
N CYS A 94 21.28 -0.79 25.90
CA CYS A 94 21.47 0.03 27.09
C CYS A 94 22.83 0.75 27.12
N GLY A 95 23.31 1.16 25.95
CA GLY A 95 24.62 1.79 25.74
C GLY A 95 25.82 0.83 25.76
N LEU A 96 25.61 -0.46 26.00
CA LEU A 96 26.68 -1.45 26.15
C LEU A 96 27.24 -1.92 24.80
N PHE A 97 26.40 -1.97 23.75
CA PHE A 97 26.76 -2.58 22.47
C PHE A 97 26.48 -1.65 21.29
N ARG A 98 27.52 -0.97 20.79
CA ARG A 98 27.41 -0.08 19.62
C ARG A 98 26.95 -0.79 18.33
N SER A 99 27.10 -2.11 18.26
CA SER A 99 26.65 -2.95 17.15
C SER A 99 25.13 -3.14 17.09
N VAL A 100 24.41 -2.93 18.20
CA VAL A 100 22.95 -2.96 18.23
C VAL A 100 22.44 -1.60 17.77
N ASN A 101 22.21 -1.42 16.47
CA ASN A 101 21.84 -0.12 15.88
C ASN A 101 20.86 -0.22 14.70
N ALA A 102 20.05 -1.28 14.68
CA ALA A 102 19.02 -1.55 13.67
C ALA A 102 17.67 -0.89 13.98
N TYR A 103 17.39 -0.60 15.25
CA TYR A 103 16.08 -0.14 15.74
C TYR A 103 16.16 1.23 16.41
N GLY A 104 15.01 1.91 16.49
CA GLY A 104 14.85 3.23 17.09
C GLY A 104 15.30 4.40 16.22
N ASN A 105 15.06 5.61 16.72
CA ASN A 105 15.38 6.88 16.05
C ASN A 105 16.88 7.00 15.74
N GLY A 106 17.72 6.35 16.56
CA GLY A 106 19.17 6.28 16.40
C GLY A 106 19.69 5.23 15.40
N ALA A 107 18.80 4.55 14.65
CA ALA A 107 19.17 3.49 13.70
C ALA A 107 20.14 4.00 12.63
N LYS A 108 21.21 3.23 12.39
CA LYS A 108 22.29 3.58 11.45
C LYS A 108 22.48 2.58 10.32
N ARG A 109 22.00 1.36 10.51
CA ARG A 109 22.18 0.27 9.55
C ARG A 109 21.01 -0.69 9.64
N TYR A 110 20.36 -0.97 8.52
CA TYR A 110 19.28 -1.94 8.50
C TYR A 110 19.77 -3.38 8.22
N PRO A 111 19.09 -4.39 8.79
CA PRO A 111 19.31 -5.79 8.44
C PRO A 111 19.08 -6.04 6.94
N LYS A 112 19.84 -6.98 6.36
CA LYS A 112 19.75 -7.30 4.92
C LYS A 112 18.35 -7.81 4.53
N ARG A 113 17.64 -8.50 5.44
CA ARG A 113 16.27 -8.99 5.23
C ARG A 113 15.26 -7.86 4.92
N VAL A 114 15.41 -6.67 5.51
CA VAL A 114 14.50 -5.52 5.29
C VAL A 114 15.03 -4.50 4.27
N HIS A 115 16.32 -4.53 3.95
CA HIS A 115 16.95 -3.54 3.07
C HIS A 115 17.84 -4.20 1.99
N ASN A 116 17.20 -4.85 1.01
CA ASN A 116 17.85 -5.53 -0.11
C ASN A 116 17.21 -5.21 -1.49
N GLY A 117 16.35 -4.18 -1.56
CA GLY A 117 15.66 -3.77 -2.78
C GLY A 117 16.60 -3.38 -3.92
N ARG A 118 16.18 -3.67 -5.15
CA ARG A 118 16.86 -3.26 -6.40
C ARG A 118 15.85 -2.63 -7.37
N ARG A 119 16.31 -1.68 -8.17
CA ARG A 119 15.55 -1.14 -9.30
C ARG A 119 15.16 -2.26 -10.27
N PHE A 120 14.00 -2.13 -10.89
CA PHE A 120 13.44 -3.19 -11.74
C PHE A 120 14.20 -3.37 -13.05
N GLY A 121 14.76 -2.28 -13.59
CA GLY A 121 15.39 -2.26 -14.91
C GLY A 121 14.39 -2.29 -16.05
N TYR A 122 13.11 -2.01 -15.83
CA TYR A 122 12.07 -1.96 -16.86
C TYR A 122 11.39 -0.59 -16.94
N VAL A 123 11.09 -0.14 -18.15
CA VAL A 123 10.19 0.97 -18.45
C VAL A 123 9.03 0.38 -19.24
N GLY A 124 7.88 0.24 -18.59
CA GLY A 124 6.77 -0.54 -19.15
C GLY A 124 7.17 -2.00 -19.36
N GLY A 125 6.75 -2.60 -20.48
CA GLY A 125 7.05 -4.01 -20.81
C GLY A 125 8.47 -4.24 -21.31
N VAL A 126 9.31 -3.21 -21.33
CA VAL A 126 10.62 -3.22 -22.00
C VAL A 126 11.74 -3.03 -20.99
N TYR A 127 12.78 -3.86 -21.10
CA TYR A 127 13.96 -3.81 -20.23
C TYR A 127 14.88 -2.66 -20.64
N ALA A 128 15.10 -1.73 -19.72
CA ALA A 128 15.99 -0.57 -19.82
C ALA A 128 17.36 -0.78 -19.11
N GLY A 129 17.56 -1.89 -18.39
CA GLY A 129 18.89 -2.27 -17.88
C GLY A 129 19.26 -1.83 -16.46
N ASP A 130 18.55 -0.87 -15.85
CA ASP A 130 18.90 -0.35 -14.53
C ASP A 130 18.44 -1.27 -13.37
N THR A 131 19.31 -2.19 -12.94
CA THR A 131 19.04 -3.10 -11.80
C THR A 131 19.82 -2.74 -10.53
N ARG A 132 20.25 -1.48 -10.40
CA ARG A 132 21.05 -1.02 -9.25
C ARG A 132 20.28 -1.17 -7.93
N ARG A 133 21.02 -1.26 -6.83
CA ARG A 133 20.43 -1.28 -5.47
C ARG A 133 19.88 0.11 -5.10
N TRP A 134 18.81 0.15 -4.32
CA TRP A 134 18.36 1.38 -3.67
C TRP A 134 19.37 1.80 -2.60
N ARG A 135 19.71 3.09 -2.56
CA ARG A 135 20.77 3.66 -1.70
C ARG A 135 20.45 5.10 -1.35
N ALA A 136 21.00 5.55 -0.23
CA ALA A 136 21.06 6.96 0.14
C ALA A 136 22.22 7.64 -0.61
N ASP A 137 21.95 8.09 -1.84
CA ASP A 137 22.89 8.85 -2.67
C ASP A 137 22.55 10.36 -2.64
N PRO A 138 23.53 11.28 -2.75
CA PRO A 138 23.23 12.71 -2.89
C PRO A 138 22.34 12.98 -4.12
N ILE A 139 21.42 13.94 -4.01
CA ILE A 139 20.41 14.24 -5.05
C ILE A 139 21.06 14.59 -6.39
N GLU A 140 22.14 15.35 -6.36
CA GLU A 140 22.96 15.71 -7.53
C GLU A 140 23.46 14.51 -8.34
N THR A 141 23.54 13.33 -7.71
CA THR A 141 24.05 12.09 -8.31
C THR A 141 22.96 11.15 -8.83
N PHE A 142 21.68 11.55 -8.82
CA PHE A 142 20.58 10.74 -9.34
C PHE A 142 20.63 10.48 -10.85
N SER A 143 21.46 11.22 -11.59
CA SER A 143 21.71 10.97 -13.01
C SER A 143 22.16 9.51 -13.24
N TYR A 144 21.63 8.86 -14.27
CA TYR A 144 21.78 7.42 -14.57
C TYR A 144 23.20 6.99 -14.98
N ALA A 145 24.25 7.47 -14.30
CA ALA A 145 25.58 6.90 -14.40
C ALA A 145 25.54 5.49 -13.78
N PHE A 146 25.53 4.45 -14.62
CA PHE A 146 25.51 3.03 -14.23
C PHE A 146 26.79 2.61 -13.47
N LYS A 147 26.94 3.05 -12.22
CA LYS A 147 28.03 2.62 -11.35
C LYS A 147 27.46 2.00 -10.08
N ASP A 148 27.55 0.68 -9.97
CA ASP A 148 27.30 0.00 -8.71
C ASP A 148 28.37 0.41 -7.69
N ARG A 149 27.90 0.93 -6.55
CA ARG A 149 28.74 1.24 -5.38
C ARG A 149 28.87 -0.01 -4.48
N PRO A 150 29.81 -0.08 -3.52
CA PRO A 150 29.99 -1.26 -2.66
C PRO A 150 28.72 -1.65 -1.88
N GLU A 151 28.58 -2.94 -1.57
CA GLU A 151 27.43 -3.59 -0.93
C GLU A 151 27.11 -3.11 0.51
N GLU A 152 28.03 -2.39 1.14
CA GLU A 152 28.09 -2.29 2.60
C GLU A 152 27.29 -1.16 3.25
N SER A 153 26.77 -0.18 2.49
CA SER A 153 26.22 1.02 3.14
C SER A 153 24.98 0.71 4.00
N ARG A 154 23.95 0.02 3.47
CA ARG A 154 22.69 -0.37 4.18
C ARG A 154 22.16 0.72 5.14
N VAL A 155 22.42 1.97 4.77
CA VAL A 155 22.05 3.15 5.53
C VAL A 155 20.55 3.36 5.31
N PRO A 156 19.80 3.76 6.34
CA PRO A 156 18.42 4.18 6.17
C PRO A 156 18.25 5.16 5.02
N LEU A 157 17.17 5.00 4.26
CA LEU A 157 16.83 5.87 3.14
C LEU A 157 16.00 7.07 3.60
N GLY A 158 16.16 8.20 2.93
CA GLY A 158 15.14 9.24 2.90
C GLY A 158 14.00 8.86 1.94
N ILE A 159 12.89 9.58 2.01
CA ILE A 159 11.72 9.35 1.13
C ILE A 159 12.11 9.48 -0.35
N GLU A 160 13.06 10.36 -0.67
CA GLU A 160 13.59 10.61 -2.01
C GLU A 160 14.30 9.40 -2.64
N HIS A 161 14.78 8.45 -1.82
CA HIS A 161 15.39 7.21 -2.32
C HIS A 161 14.42 6.04 -2.34
N THR A 162 13.15 6.22 -1.99
CA THR A 162 12.15 5.15 -2.07
C THR A 162 11.62 4.96 -3.49
N GLU A 163 11.00 3.81 -3.75
CA GLU A 163 10.35 3.54 -5.02
C GLU A 163 9.21 4.54 -5.27
N ALA A 164 9.07 5.02 -6.51
CA ALA A 164 8.11 6.04 -6.99
C ALA A 164 8.40 7.51 -6.64
N PHE A 165 9.28 7.82 -5.68
CA PHE A 165 9.61 9.21 -5.33
C PHE A 165 10.86 9.72 -6.02
N TRP A 166 11.86 8.86 -6.23
CA TRP A 166 13.14 9.30 -6.78
C TRP A 166 13.02 10.14 -8.06
N THR A 167 12.06 9.85 -8.95
CA THR A 167 11.86 10.63 -10.19
C THR A 167 11.44 12.07 -9.96
N ILE A 168 10.59 12.35 -8.97
CA ILE A 168 10.14 13.73 -8.72
C ILE A 168 11.24 14.55 -8.04
N PHE A 169 12.14 13.91 -7.28
CA PHE A 169 13.34 14.53 -6.70
C PHE A 169 14.49 14.72 -7.70
N THR A 170 14.29 14.41 -8.98
CA THR A 170 15.26 14.69 -10.07
C THR A 170 14.87 15.86 -10.96
N SER A 171 13.82 16.62 -10.60
CA SER A 171 13.39 17.80 -11.34
C SER A 171 14.09 19.04 -10.77
N PRO A 172 14.97 19.73 -11.52
CA PRO A 172 15.64 20.92 -11.02
C PRO A 172 14.69 22.11 -10.95
N GLY A 173 15.01 23.07 -10.08
CA GLY A 173 14.32 24.34 -9.95
C GLY A 173 14.48 25.30 -11.13
N GLY A 174 14.18 26.58 -10.88
CA GLY A 174 14.29 27.65 -11.88
C GLY A 174 15.72 27.90 -12.36
N ASP A 175 16.72 27.54 -11.57
CA ASP A 175 18.14 27.64 -11.94
C ASP A 175 18.67 26.48 -12.78
N GLN A 176 17.86 25.43 -13.01
CA GLN A 176 18.21 24.21 -13.75
C GLN A 176 19.35 23.39 -13.13
N VAL A 177 19.69 23.63 -11.86
CA VAL A 177 20.67 22.89 -11.08
C VAL A 177 19.94 22.01 -10.06
N LEU A 178 20.34 20.76 -9.93
CA LEU A 178 19.78 19.86 -8.91
C LEU A 178 20.50 20.07 -7.57
N GLY A 179 19.76 19.95 -6.47
CA GLY A 179 20.25 20.07 -5.10
C GLY A 179 20.19 21.48 -4.52
N THR A 180 19.54 22.43 -5.20
CA THR A 180 19.45 23.83 -4.80
C THR A 180 18.14 24.14 -4.07
N ALA A 181 18.06 25.32 -3.44
CA ALA A 181 16.91 25.68 -2.58
C ALA A 181 15.61 25.93 -3.36
N ASP A 182 15.69 26.14 -4.68
CA ASP A 182 14.57 26.33 -5.59
C ASP A 182 14.04 25.01 -6.19
N ASP A 183 14.61 23.87 -5.83
CA ASP A 183 14.10 22.56 -6.22
C ASP A 183 12.70 22.31 -5.64
N PRO A 184 11.75 21.84 -6.47
CA PRO A 184 10.35 21.76 -6.07
C PRO A 184 10.06 20.65 -5.06
N SER A 185 10.56 19.44 -5.31
CA SER A 185 10.26 18.30 -4.45
C SER A 185 10.72 18.49 -2.99
N PRO A 186 11.95 18.98 -2.70
CA PRO A 186 12.37 19.33 -1.34
C PRO A 186 11.42 20.27 -0.59
N PHE A 187 10.83 21.26 -1.27
CA PHE A 187 9.89 22.22 -0.65
C PHE A 187 8.52 21.60 -0.32
N TYR A 188 7.94 20.84 -1.26
CA TYR A 188 6.62 20.23 -1.05
C TYR A 188 6.70 19.07 -0.05
N PHE A 189 7.80 18.35 -0.02
CA PHE A 189 8.03 17.22 0.88
C PHE A 189 8.87 17.57 2.11
N ASP A 190 9.12 18.84 2.41
CA ASP A 190 9.97 19.32 3.51
C ASP A 190 9.70 18.61 4.86
N ARG A 191 8.43 18.35 5.20
CA ARG A 191 8.01 17.62 6.41
C ARG A 191 8.60 16.22 6.51
N TYR A 192 8.78 15.55 5.36
CA TYR A 192 9.28 14.17 5.25
C TYR A 192 10.73 14.07 4.77
N PHE A 193 11.23 15.14 4.15
CA PHE A 193 12.51 15.20 3.42
C PHE A 193 13.67 15.70 4.29
N LEU A 194 13.41 16.40 5.41
CA LEU A 194 14.49 16.90 6.26
C LEU A 194 15.42 15.75 6.70
N PRO A 195 16.73 15.81 6.38
CA PRO A 195 17.66 14.70 6.60
C PRO A 195 17.62 14.17 8.02
N GLY A 196 17.32 12.87 8.16
CA GLY A 196 17.30 12.17 9.46
C GLY A 196 15.99 12.29 10.25
N ARG A 197 14.96 12.95 9.71
CA ARG A 197 13.64 13.09 10.37
C ARG A 197 12.72 11.89 10.21
N CYS A 198 12.73 11.28 9.02
CA CYS A 198 11.98 10.05 8.70
C CYS A 198 12.87 9.10 7.91
N LYS A 199 12.85 7.82 8.26
CA LYS A 199 13.74 6.80 7.71
C LYS A 199 12.96 5.68 7.07
N PHE A 200 13.41 5.25 5.91
CA PHE A 200 12.74 4.24 5.10
C PHE A 200 13.68 3.08 4.77
N ALA A 201 13.09 1.92 4.51
CA ALA A 201 13.77 0.76 3.96
C ALA A 201 13.05 0.28 2.70
N VAL A 202 13.72 -0.56 1.92
CA VAL A 202 13.13 -1.12 0.71
C VAL A 202 13.52 -2.57 0.58
N GLN A 203 12.51 -3.43 0.56
CA GLN A 203 12.68 -4.87 0.49
C GLN A 203 12.42 -5.35 -0.93
N ARG A 204 13.25 -6.27 -1.41
CA ARG A 204 13.00 -6.98 -2.67
C ARG A 204 11.87 -7.98 -2.47
N THR A 205 10.85 -7.88 -3.30
CA THR A 205 9.72 -8.80 -3.34
C THR A 205 9.62 -9.48 -4.71
N ARG A 206 8.80 -10.52 -4.83
CA ARG A 206 8.34 -10.98 -6.14
C ARG A 206 7.18 -10.08 -6.55
N SER A 207 7.19 -9.57 -7.78
CA SER A 207 6.14 -8.66 -8.24
C SER A 207 5.81 -8.82 -9.73
N TYR A 208 4.95 -7.94 -10.21
CA TYR A 208 4.26 -7.96 -11.49
C TYR A 208 5.17 -7.80 -12.71
N THR A 209 6.31 -7.10 -12.57
CA THR A 209 7.28 -6.86 -13.65
C THR A 209 8.28 -8.01 -13.79
N ASP A 210 7.89 -9.07 -14.50
CA ASP A 210 8.71 -10.28 -14.74
C ASP A 210 9.29 -10.92 -13.46
N GLY A 211 8.59 -10.80 -12.33
CA GLY A 211 8.98 -11.37 -11.05
C GLY A 211 9.92 -10.50 -10.21
N ALA A 212 10.29 -9.30 -10.68
CA ALA A 212 11.06 -8.32 -9.92
C ALA A 212 10.13 -7.34 -9.21
N GLY A 213 10.27 -7.22 -7.89
CA GLY A 213 9.42 -6.43 -7.00
C GLY A 213 10.21 -5.72 -5.93
N VAL A 214 9.64 -4.61 -5.46
CA VAL A 214 10.16 -3.78 -4.40
C VAL A 214 8.98 -3.37 -3.52
N LEU A 215 9.19 -3.36 -2.22
CA LEU A 215 8.23 -2.92 -1.22
C LEU A 215 8.87 -1.79 -0.42
N ASN A 216 8.26 -0.61 -0.47
CA ASN A 216 8.62 0.50 0.41
C ASN A 216 8.18 0.15 1.84
N LEU A 217 9.09 0.31 2.79
CA LEU A 217 8.85 0.11 4.21
C LEU A 217 9.12 1.42 4.94
N GLY A 218 8.18 1.86 5.76
CA GLY A 218 8.38 2.95 6.70
C GLY A 218 7.20 3.92 6.79
N PRO A 219 7.32 4.97 7.61
CA PRO A 219 8.50 5.33 8.40
C PRO A 219 8.92 4.24 9.40
N MET A 220 10.22 3.99 9.49
CA MET A 220 10.82 2.93 10.34
C MET A 220 11.27 3.46 11.70
N ASP A 221 11.29 4.79 11.86
CA ASP A 221 11.67 5.49 13.06
C ASP A 221 10.42 5.90 13.84
N PRO A 222 10.34 5.55 15.14
CA PRO A 222 9.20 5.89 15.98
C PRO A 222 8.84 7.37 15.97
N ASP A 223 9.81 8.28 16.06
CA ASP A 223 9.57 9.74 16.15
C ASP A 223 9.12 10.39 14.82
N CYS A 224 9.03 9.64 13.72
CA CYS A 224 8.52 10.20 12.48
C CYS A 224 6.99 10.36 12.56
N GLU A 225 6.55 11.56 12.95
CA GLU A 225 5.16 12.00 12.83
C GLU A 225 4.80 12.14 11.35
N GLY A 226 4.22 11.08 10.77
CA GLY A 226 3.56 11.18 9.48
C GLY A 226 2.21 11.86 9.64
N GLU A 227 1.93 12.95 8.92
CA GLU A 227 0.55 13.43 8.75
C GLU A 227 -0.16 12.57 7.69
N PRO A 228 -1.07 11.65 8.07
CA PRO A 228 -1.68 10.72 7.12
C PRO A 228 -2.83 11.32 6.31
N ILE A 229 -3.28 12.51 6.70
CA ILE A 229 -4.40 13.22 6.09
C ILE A 229 -3.94 14.67 5.90
N ALA A 230 -4.23 15.22 4.73
CA ALA A 230 -4.05 16.65 4.47
C ALA A 230 -2.61 17.17 4.60
N ALA A 231 -1.61 16.32 4.36
CA ALA A 231 -0.19 16.68 4.50
C ALA A 231 0.22 17.92 3.69
N PHE A 232 -0.45 18.17 2.56
CA PHE A 232 -0.16 19.29 1.65
C PHE A 232 -1.24 20.39 1.67
N ILE A 233 -2.03 20.48 2.74
CA ILE A 233 -3.11 21.48 2.88
C ILE A 233 -2.60 22.92 3.03
N ASP A 234 -1.36 23.08 3.50
CA ASP A 234 -0.65 24.35 3.69
C ASP A 234 0.37 24.61 2.56
N LYS A 235 0.32 23.82 1.49
CA LYS A 235 1.18 23.99 0.32
C LYS A 235 0.44 24.78 -0.77
N PRO A 236 1.12 25.69 -1.47
CA PRO A 236 0.49 26.53 -2.50
C PRO A 236 -0.02 25.66 -3.66
N ASN A 237 -1.24 25.96 -4.13
CA ASN A 237 -1.82 25.27 -5.27
C ASN A 237 -1.30 25.87 -6.59
N PRO A 238 -0.65 25.08 -7.48
CA PRO A 238 -0.07 25.58 -8.72
C PRO A 238 -1.11 26.09 -9.73
N PHE A 239 -2.41 25.83 -9.51
CA PHE A 239 -3.48 26.25 -10.41
C PHE A 239 -4.20 27.52 -9.96
N ARG A 240 -3.87 28.05 -8.78
CA ARG A 240 -4.51 29.25 -8.25
C ARG A 240 -3.62 30.47 -8.38
N ALA A 241 -4.07 31.45 -9.17
CA ALA A 241 -3.33 32.71 -9.40
C ALA A 241 -2.97 33.49 -8.12
N ARG A 242 -3.75 33.34 -7.05
CA ARG A 242 -3.47 34.00 -5.76
C ARG A 242 -2.47 33.26 -4.87
N ASP A 243 -2.26 31.97 -5.10
CA ASP A 243 -1.32 31.16 -4.34
C ASP A 243 0.06 31.28 -4.98
N ALA A 244 0.77 32.37 -4.68
CA ALA A 244 2.12 32.58 -5.19
C ALA A 244 3.05 31.44 -4.73
N ASN A 245 3.70 30.78 -5.69
CA ASN A 245 4.68 29.74 -5.40
C ASN A 245 5.98 30.41 -4.92
N PRO A 246 6.45 30.10 -3.70
CA PRO A 246 7.64 30.74 -3.14
C PRO A 246 8.94 30.37 -3.87
N LEU A 247 8.97 29.27 -4.62
CA LEU A 247 10.15 28.85 -5.39
C LEU A 247 10.28 29.60 -6.72
N THR A 248 9.16 29.76 -7.44
CA THR A 248 9.17 30.39 -8.77
C THR A 248 8.84 31.89 -8.72
N GLY A 249 8.29 32.39 -7.60
CA GLY A 249 7.80 33.76 -7.45
C GLY A 249 6.54 34.08 -8.26
N GLY A 250 6.06 33.14 -9.08
CA GLY A 250 4.85 33.28 -9.91
C GLY A 250 3.58 32.84 -9.18
N GLY A 251 2.44 33.41 -9.58
CA GLY A 251 1.12 32.90 -9.20
C GLY A 251 0.74 31.67 -10.02
N GLY A 252 -0.14 30.82 -9.50
CA GLY A 252 -0.63 29.66 -10.23
C GLY A 252 -1.41 30.02 -11.50
N ALA A 253 -1.32 29.20 -12.55
CA ALA A 253 -2.01 29.41 -13.81
C ALA A 253 -2.66 28.11 -14.31
N GLY A 254 -3.65 28.23 -15.21
CA GLY A 254 -4.23 27.07 -15.88
C GLY A 254 -5.27 26.28 -15.06
N ALA A 255 -6.05 26.95 -14.20
CA ALA A 255 -7.32 26.39 -13.71
C ALA A 255 -8.31 26.24 -14.88
N LEU A 256 -8.92 25.06 -15.01
CA LEU A 256 -9.89 24.76 -16.06
C LEU A 256 -11.28 24.47 -15.44
N PRO A 257 -12.40 24.57 -16.17
CA PRO A 257 -13.74 24.40 -15.62
C PRO A 257 -13.97 23.10 -14.84
N TYR A 258 -13.30 22.01 -15.24
CA TYR A 258 -13.35 20.68 -14.61
C TYR A 258 -12.08 20.32 -13.82
N ARG A 259 -11.15 21.28 -13.69
CA ARG A 259 -10.00 21.25 -12.78
C ARG A 259 -9.86 22.63 -12.11
N PRO A 260 -10.89 23.09 -11.37
CA PRO A 260 -10.82 24.38 -10.69
C PRO A 260 -9.84 24.28 -9.51
N ALA A 261 -9.17 25.37 -9.19
CA ALA A 261 -8.37 25.43 -7.97
C ALA A 261 -9.27 25.69 -6.74
N PRO A 262 -8.87 25.30 -5.53
CA PRO A 262 -9.61 25.61 -4.31
C PRO A 262 -9.87 27.11 -4.13
N GLU A 263 -11.07 27.47 -3.68
CA GLU A 263 -11.44 28.86 -3.40
C GLU A 263 -10.79 29.40 -2.11
N VAL A 264 -10.35 28.52 -1.20
CA VAL A 264 -9.78 28.87 0.11
C VAL A 264 -8.26 29.01 0.03
N ASP A 265 -7.73 30.14 0.50
CA ASP A 265 -6.27 30.44 0.53
C ASP A 265 -5.52 29.40 1.35
N PHE A 266 -4.39 28.90 0.83
CA PHE A 266 -3.61 27.85 1.47
C PHE A 266 -3.13 28.20 2.88
N ARG A 267 -3.01 29.49 3.21
CA ARG A 267 -2.60 30.02 4.51
C ARG A 267 -3.74 30.16 5.51
N SER A 268 -4.98 29.82 5.15
CA SER A 268 -6.10 29.87 6.09
C SER A 268 -5.89 28.86 7.24
N SER A 269 -6.74 28.87 8.26
CA SER A 269 -6.78 27.85 9.32
C SER A 269 -8.03 26.95 9.22
N SER A 270 -8.54 26.75 8.01
CA SER A 270 -9.70 25.89 7.73
C SER A 270 -9.46 24.42 8.09
N PRO A 271 -10.50 23.67 8.51
CA PRO A 271 -10.40 22.23 8.80
C PRO A 271 -10.01 21.38 7.58
N ALA A 272 -9.50 20.16 7.82
CA ALA A 272 -9.01 19.24 6.78
C ALA A 272 -10.06 18.76 5.77
N HIS A 273 -11.36 18.83 6.11
CA HIS A 273 -12.45 18.50 5.19
C HIS A 273 -12.72 19.60 4.15
N VAL A 274 -12.18 20.81 4.34
CA VAL A 274 -12.33 21.93 3.41
C VAL A 274 -11.16 21.92 2.42
N PRO A 275 -11.39 21.79 1.09
CA PRO A 275 -10.32 21.80 0.11
C PRO A 275 -9.53 23.10 0.15
N ARG A 276 -8.21 22.96 0.17
CA ARG A 276 -7.27 24.07 0.30
C ARG A 276 -5.86 23.62 -0.09
N GLY A 277 -5.09 24.53 -0.66
CA GLY A 277 -3.72 24.22 -1.10
C GLY A 277 -3.75 23.08 -2.10
N LEU A 278 -2.90 22.06 -1.93
CA LEU A 278 -2.92 20.86 -2.76
C LEU A 278 -3.92 19.79 -2.27
N TRP A 279 -4.49 19.94 -1.07
CA TRP A 279 -5.38 18.94 -0.48
C TRP A 279 -6.84 19.15 -0.90
N ILE A 280 -7.39 18.18 -1.62
CA ILE A 280 -8.76 18.16 -2.13
C ILE A 280 -9.36 16.77 -1.81
N PRO A 281 -10.02 16.59 -0.66
CA PRO A 281 -10.61 15.31 -0.28
C PRO A 281 -11.83 14.99 -1.16
N ASN A 282 -12.03 13.70 -1.46
CA ASN A 282 -13.24 13.24 -2.14
C ASN A 282 -14.49 13.38 -1.22
N PRO A 283 -15.72 13.34 -1.77
CA PRO A 283 -16.93 13.54 -0.97
C PRO A 283 -17.08 12.64 0.24
N GLU A 284 -16.70 11.36 0.14
CA GLU A 284 -16.88 10.41 1.23
C GLU A 284 -15.84 10.62 2.34
N LEU A 285 -14.57 10.80 1.98
CA LEU A 285 -13.53 11.16 2.95
C LEU A 285 -13.88 12.47 3.65
N ARG A 286 -14.40 13.45 2.91
CA ARG A 286 -14.87 14.72 3.47
C ARG A 286 -15.95 14.50 4.53
N ARG A 287 -16.97 13.69 4.23
CA ARG A 287 -18.04 13.36 5.18
C ARG A 287 -17.46 12.75 6.46
N LEU A 288 -16.56 11.77 6.33
CA LEU A 288 -15.91 11.13 7.47
C LEU A 288 -15.09 12.12 8.32
N LEU A 289 -14.40 13.07 7.69
CA LEU A 289 -13.66 14.13 8.38
C LEU A 289 -14.56 15.19 9.03
N GLU A 290 -15.72 15.49 8.44
CA GLU A 290 -16.74 16.37 9.01
C GLU A 290 -17.39 15.75 10.25
N ASP A 291 -17.66 14.44 10.19
CA ASP A 291 -18.27 13.68 11.28
C ASP A 291 -17.29 13.41 12.44
N GLY A 292 -15.98 13.55 12.22
CA GLY A 292 -14.95 13.22 13.23
C GLY A 292 -14.78 11.70 13.43
N ASP A 293 -15.21 10.91 12.45
CA ASP A 293 -15.29 9.44 12.48
C ASP A 293 -13.96 8.72 12.15
N LEU A 294 -12.86 9.48 12.00
CA LEU A 294 -11.55 8.94 11.63
C LEU A 294 -10.48 9.31 12.64
N GLU A 295 -9.86 8.28 13.17
CA GLU A 295 -8.64 8.37 13.95
C GLU A 295 -7.42 8.18 13.05
N VAL A 296 -6.38 8.95 13.33
CA VAL A 296 -5.04 8.74 12.76
C VAL A 296 -4.41 7.56 13.47
N ALA A 297 -3.64 6.75 12.74
CA ALA A 297 -2.90 5.63 13.34
C ALA A 297 -2.12 6.10 14.59
N PRO A 298 -2.17 5.36 15.71
CA PRO A 298 -1.50 5.74 16.94
C PRO A 298 0.00 5.86 16.70
N HIS A 299 0.58 6.95 17.21
CA HIS A 299 2.01 7.24 17.16
C HIS A 299 2.60 6.98 18.55
N PHE A 300 3.59 6.10 18.61
CA PHE A 300 4.32 5.79 19.84
C PHE A 300 5.74 6.33 19.74
N ASP A 301 6.20 7.00 20.80
CA ASP A 301 7.58 7.45 20.84
C ASP A 301 8.54 6.29 21.16
N GLN A 302 9.83 6.48 20.89
CA GLN A 302 10.82 5.43 21.18
C GLN A 302 10.88 5.04 22.67
N HIS A 303 10.61 5.97 23.59
CA HIS A 303 10.60 5.68 25.01
C HIS A 303 9.43 4.76 25.36
N GLU A 304 8.23 5.00 24.86
CA GLU A 304 7.05 4.18 25.06
C GLU A 304 7.28 2.76 24.56
N LEU A 305 7.77 2.62 23.32
CA LEU A 305 8.11 1.31 22.75
C LEU A 305 9.23 0.60 23.52
N ALA A 306 10.21 1.35 24.07
CA ALA A 306 11.24 0.76 24.93
C ALA A 306 10.68 0.18 26.23
N TRP A 307 9.54 0.69 26.72
CA TRP A 307 8.82 0.14 27.86
C TRP A 307 7.68 -0.82 27.46
N ASN A 308 7.65 -1.27 26.20
CA ASN A 308 6.59 -2.13 25.65
C ASN A 308 5.18 -1.51 25.75
N ARG A 309 5.08 -0.17 25.76
CA ARG A 309 3.81 0.57 25.79
C ARG A 309 3.31 0.80 24.35
N GLY A 310 3.06 -0.30 23.65
CA GLY A 310 2.45 -0.31 22.32
C GLY A 310 0.93 -0.15 22.38
N ALA A 311 0.21 -0.58 21.33
CA ALA A 311 -1.24 -0.45 21.25
C ALA A 311 -1.95 -1.20 22.38
N SER A 312 -1.48 -2.41 22.71
CA SER A 312 -2.08 -3.26 23.76
C SER A 312 -1.80 -2.82 25.21
N GLN A 313 -0.87 -1.88 25.45
CA GLN A 313 -0.40 -1.49 26.79
C GLN A 313 -0.30 0.03 27.00
N GLY A 314 -0.68 0.84 26.02
CA GLY A 314 -0.54 2.30 26.08
C GLY A 314 -1.37 2.93 27.19
N ALA A 315 -2.63 2.49 27.34
CA ALA A 315 -3.59 3.07 28.28
C ALA A 315 -3.28 2.70 29.75
N GLU A 316 -3.14 1.41 30.06
CA GLU A 316 -2.91 0.95 31.44
C GLU A 316 -1.44 0.79 31.83
N ARG A 317 -0.52 0.99 30.87
CA ARG A 317 0.92 0.89 31.07
C ARG A 317 1.31 -0.47 31.67
N GLU A 318 1.93 -0.49 32.83
CA GLU A 318 2.44 -1.72 33.47
C GLU A 318 1.34 -2.56 34.16
N LEU A 319 0.09 -2.10 34.22
CA LEU A 319 -1.01 -2.87 34.83
C LEU A 319 -1.56 -3.91 33.85
N LYS A 320 -1.29 -5.19 34.13
CA LYS A 320 -1.76 -6.32 33.32
C LYS A 320 -3.14 -6.80 33.75
N GLU A 321 -3.34 -7.07 35.03
CA GLU A 321 -4.62 -7.55 35.56
C GLU A 321 -4.93 -6.88 36.90
N LEU A 322 -6.21 -6.62 37.13
CA LEU A 322 -6.72 -6.10 38.39
C LEU A 322 -8.19 -6.45 38.51
N TYR A 323 -8.54 -7.36 39.41
CA TYR A 323 -9.93 -7.76 39.59
C TYR A 323 -10.25 -8.13 41.04
N PHE A 324 -11.55 -8.11 41.30
CA PHE A 324 -12.15 -8.57 42.55
C PHE A 324 -13.04 -9.77 42.28
N ASP A 325 -12.86 -10.80 43.11
CA ASP A 325 -13.70 -11.99 43.11
C ASP A 325 -14.65 -11.94 44.29
N PHE A 326 -15.91 -12.25 44.01
CA PHE A 326 -17.00 -12.33 44.98
C PHE A 326 -17.68 -13.69 44.87
N GLU A 327 -17.81 -14.38 45.99
CA GLU A 327 -18.68 -15.56 46.10
C GLU A 327 -19.94 -15.21 46.88
N MET A 328 -21.09 -15.70 46.42
CA MET A 328 -22.40 -15.46 47.01
C MET A 328 -23.30 -16.70 46.89
N LEU A 329 -24.38 -16.71 47.67
CA LEU A 329 -25.44 -17.72 47.62
C LEU A 329 -24.94 -19.14 47.93
N ASP A 330 -24.17 -19.29 49.01
CA ASP A 330 -23.49 -20.54 49.39
C ASP A 330 -22.51 -20.98 48.30
N SER A 331 -21.66 -20.05 47.84
CA SER A 331 -20.69 -20.21 46.73
C SER A 331 -21.29 -20.69 45.39
N ARG A 332 -22.60 -20.57 45.20
CA ARG A 332 -23.27 -20.91 43.92
C ARG A 332 -23.04 -19.87 42.85
N LEU A 333 -22.94 -18.61 43.23
CA LEU A 333 -22.68 -17.49 42.34
C LEU A 333 -21.27 -16.98 42.58
N TRP A 334 -20.43 -17.09 41.57
CA TRP A 334 -19.10 -16.49 41.54
C TRP A 334 -19.10 -15.32 40.56
N VAL A 335 -18.64 -14.15 40.99
CA VAL A 335 -18.56 -12.95 40.16
C VAL A 335 -17.16 -12.37 40.22
N ARG A 336 -16.57 -12.13 39.06
CA ARG A 336 -15.31 -11.41 38.89
C ARG A 336 -15.54 -10.12 38.13
N VAL A 337 -15.05 -9.01 38.66
CA VAL A 337 -15.13 -7.70 38.00
C VAL A 337 -13.78 -7.01 38.04
N GLY A 338 -13.36 -6.48 36.90
CA GLY A 338 -12.08 -5.79 36.74
C GLY A 338 -11.38 -6.16 35.43
N LYS A 339 -10.11 -5.74 35.29
CA LYS A 339 -9.26 -6.06 34.16
C LYS A 339 -8.76 -7.51 34.26
N GLN A 340 -9.22 -8.36 33.35
CA GLN A 340 -9.04 -9.82 33.42
C GLN A 340 -8.96 -10.47 32.03
N THR A 341 -8.40 -11.68 31.95
CA THR A 341 -8.51 -12.55 30.76
C THR A 341 -9.65 -13.56 30.93
N ILE A 342 -10.47 -13.74 29.89
CA ILE A 342 -11.57 -14.69 29.81
C ILE A 342 -11.24 -15.74 28.75
N VAL A 343 -11.02 -16.97 29.19
CA VAL A 343 -10.61 -18.10 28.34
C VAL A 343 -11.75 -19.12 28.28
N TRP A 344 -12.23 -19.41 27.07
CA TRP A 344 -13.30 -20.37 26.79
C TRP A 344 -12.83 -21.56 25.96
N GLY A 345 -11.74 -21.39 25.23
CA GLY A 345 -11.04 -22.42 24.49
C GLY A 345 -10.25 -23.36 25.40
N LYS A 346 -9.99 -24.54 24.85
CA LYS A 346 -9.36 -25.69 25.49
C LYS A 346 -8.10 -26.14 24.75
N THR A 347 -7.69 -25.40 23.72
CA THR A 347 -6.56 -25.72 22.84
C THR A 347 -5.42 -24.72 23.02
N GLU A 348 -4.18 -25.20 22.92
CA GLU A 348 -2.98 -24.51 23.46
C GLU A 348 -2.33 -23.49 22.50
N LEU A 349 -2.56 -23.58 21.18
CA LEU A 349 -1.82 -22.75 20.19
C LEU A 349 -2.70 -21.85 19.31
N PHE A 350 -4.00 -22.14 19.17
CA PHE A 350 -4.89 -21.32 18.36
C PHE A 350 -6.20 -21.05 19.08
N ARG A 351 -6.72 -19.86 18.84
CA ARG A 351 -7.95 -19.38 19.42
C ARG A 351 -9.12 -19.78 18.53
N ASN A 352 -9.83 -20.85 18.89
CA ASN A 352 -11.10 -21.19 18.25
C ASN A 352 -12.27 -20.54 19.01
N GLN A 353 -12.58 -21.01 20.22
CA GLN A 353 -13.62 -20.41 21.07
C GLN A 353 -13.13 -19.21 21.90
N ASP A 354 -11.82 -18.98 21.97
CA ASP A 354 -11.21 -17.85 22.66
C ASP A 354 -11.35 -16.54 21.87
N GLN A 355 -12.53 -15.93 21.91
CA GLN A 355 -12.83 -14.70 21.14
C GLN A 355 -12.84 -13.41 21.98
N PHE A 356 -12.75 -13.48 23.32
CA PHE A 356 -12.81 -12.28 24.18
C PHE A 356 -11.55 -11.42 24.15
N ASN A 357 -10.37 -12.03 24.35
CA ASN A 357 -9.14 -11.28 24.58
C ASN A 357 -8.31 -11.13 23.30
N PRO A 358 -8.03 -9.92 22.81
CA PRO A 358 -7.10 -9.70 21.72
C PRO A 358 -5.68 -10.12 22.11
N GLN A 359 -4.78 -10.16 21.12
CA GLN A 359 -3.40 -10.62 21.30
C GLN A 359 -2.36 -9.57 20.93
N ASP A 360 -1.30 -9.50 21.73
CA ASP A 360 -0.05 -8.83 21.44
C ASP A 360 0.90 -9.80 20.70
N LEU A 361 0.95 -9.62 19.38
CA LEU A 361 1.81 -10.37 18.45
C LEU A 361 3.15 -9.66 18.21
N ALA A 362 3.38 -8.48 18.81
CA ALA A 362 4.63 -7.73 18.71
C ALA A 362 5.71 -8.22 19.70
N LEU A 363 5.38 -9.15 20.60
CA LEU A 363 6.31 -9.65 21.62
C LEU A 363 7.44 -10.54 21.08
N SER A 364 7.15 -11.37 20.08
CA SER A 364 8.08 -12.28 19.37
C SER A 364 7.43 -12.81 18.09
N SER A 365 8.13 -13.53 17.20
CA SER A 365 7.51 -13.98 15.93
C SER A 365 6.36 -15.00 16.11
N LEU A 366 6.37 -15.78 17.19
CA LEU A 366 5.25 -16.64 17.61
C LEU A 366 5.21 -16.68 19.15
N PRO A 367 4.50 -15.74 19.82
CA PRO A 367 4.39 -15.74 21.27
C PRO A 367 3.47 -16.86 21.78
N GLU A 368 3.65 -17.26 23.03
CA GLU A 368 2.74 -18.20 23.72
C GLU A 368 1.39 -17.50 24.00
N LEU A 369 0.27 -18.25 23.94
CA LEU A 369 -1.07 -17.66 24.12
C LEU A 369 -1.22 -16.94 25.46
N GLU A 370 -0.71 -17.53 26.54
CA GLU A 370 -0.78 -16.95 27.89
C GLU A 370 -0.02 -15.62 28.02
N GLU A 371 1.11 -15.44 27.31
CA GLU A 371 1.89 -14.20 27.32
C GLU A 371 1.26 -13.14 26.39
N SER A 372 0.68 -13.57 25.27
CA SER A 372 0.14 -12.66 24.25
C SER A 372 -1.25 -12.08 24.57
N ARG A 373 -2.07 -12.70 25.44
CA ARG A 373 -3.44 -12.24 25.70
C ARG A 373 -3.45 -10.86 26.39
N THR A 374 -4.24 -9.94 25.83
CA THR A 374 -4.52 -8.64 26.44
C THR A 374 -5.74 -8.76 27.35
N ALA A 375 -5.57 -8.50 28.65
CA ALA A 375 -6.67 -8.47 29.60
C ALA A 375 -7.57 -7.25 29.38
N LEU A 376 -8.87 -7.41 29.60
CA LEU A 376 -9.89 -6.39 29.34
C LEU A 376 -10.70 -6.09 30.59
N TRP A 377 -11.21 -4.87 30.72
CA TRP A 377 -12.18 -4.48 31.74
C TRP A 377 -13.52 -5.18 31.52
N ALA A 378 -13.75 -6.25 32.27
CA ALA A 378 -14.91 -7.11 32.09
C ALA A 378 -15.60 -7.50 33.39
N LEU A 379 -16.86 -7.89 33.26
CA LEU A 379 -17.65 -8.57 34.27
C LEU A 379 -17.83 -10.02 33.84
N ARG A 380 -17.53 -10.95 34.74
CA ARG A 380 -17.75 -12.38 34.54
C ARG A 380 -18.55 -12.91 35.72
N ALA A 381 -19.64 -13.62 35.45
CA ALA A 381 -20.49 -14.21 36.47
C ALA A 381 -20.77 -15.67 36.12
N VAL A 382 -20.47 -16.58 37.05
CA VAL A 382 -20.70 -18.02 36.91
C VAL A 382 -21.71 -18.46 37.97
N TYR A 383 -22.83 -19.01 37.52
CA TYR A 383 -23.85 -19.59 38.38
C TYR A 383 -23.86 -21.11 38.25
N SER A 384 -23.57 -21.80 39.35
CA SER A 384 -23.59 -23.26 39.41
C SER A 384 -24.97 -23.79 39.81
N PHE A 385 -25.50 -24.68 38.98
CA PHE A 385 -26.73 -25.43 39.27
C PHE A 385 -26.43 -26.79 39.93
N TYR A 386 -25.15 -27.09 40.22
CA TYR A 386 -24.69 -28.41 40.65
C TYR A 386 -25.15 -29.50 39.68
N ASP A 387 -25.67 -30.62 40.20
CA ASP A 387 -26.14 -31.74 39.41
C ASP A 387 -27.63 -31.60 39.10
N VAL A 388 -27.99 -31.68 37.82
CA VAL A 388 -29.37 -31.57 37.33
C VAL A 388 -29.76 -32.89 36.64
N GLY A 389 -30.32 -33.82 37.43
CA GLY A 389 -30.73 -35.12 36.93
C GLY A 389 -29.51 -35.98 36.53
N PRO A 390 -29.41 -36.47 35.27
CA PRO A 390 -28.28 -37.28 34.80
C PRO A 390 -27.05 -36.45 34.39
N VAL A 391 -27.14 -35.12 34.47
CA VAL A 391 -26.09 -34.18 34.05
C VAL A 391 -25.43 -33.60 35.29
N GLU A 392 -24.10 -33.65 35.33
CA GLU A 392 -23.27 -33.20 36.44
C GLU A 392 -22.66 -31.82 36.16
N ASP A 393 -22.35 -31.07 37.22
CA ASP A 393 -21.58 -29.81 37.17
C ASP A 393 -22.11 -28.79 36.15
N VAL A 394 -23.44 -28.55 36.15
CA VAL A 394 -24.08 -27.62 35.23
C VAL A 394 -23.78 -26.18 35.65
N ARG A 395 -23.12 -25.42 34.79
CA ARG A 395 -22.71 -24.03 35.05
C ARG A 395 -23.14 -23.12 33.91
N LEU A 396 -23.80 -22.01 34.24
CA LEU A 396 -24.06 -20.92 33.31
C LEU A 396 -23.11 -19.78 33.61
N GLU A 397 -22.37 -19.35 32.61
CA GLU A 397 -21.44 -18.24 32.66
C GLU A 397 -21.94 -17.10 31.76
N LEU A 398 -21.99 -15.90 32.32
CA LEU A 398 -22.22 -14.65 31.63
C LEU A 398 -20.93 -13.84 31.66
N SER A 399 -20.49 -13.36 30.51
CA SER A 399 -19.34 -12.47 30.39
C SER A 399 -19.73 -11.22 29.62
N VAL A 400 -19.36 -10.05 30.12
CA VAL A 400 -19.63 -8.75 29.49
C VAL A 400 -18.35 -7.94 29.52
N ASN A 401 -17.84 -7.57 28.33
CA ASN A 401 -16.76 -6.62 28.17
C ASN A 401 -17.34 -5.20 28.15
N PHE A 402 -16.85 -4.34 29.04
CA PHE A 402 -17.20 -2.92 29.10
C PHE A 402 -15.96 -2.03 28.92
N ASP A 403 -14.86 -2.61 28.48
CA ASP A 403 -13.67 -1.90 28.03
C ASP A 403 -13.89 -1.23 26.66
N ASP A 404 -13.00 -0.31 26.31
CA ASP A 404 -12.92 0.14 24.92
C ASP A 404 -12.52 -1.05 24.02
N VAL A 405 -12.97 -1.05 22.76
CA VAL A 405 -12.71 -2.19 21.87
C VAL A 405 -11.23 -2.20 21.48
N GLU A 406 -10.53 -3.18 22.03
CA GLU A 406 -9.11 -3.41 21.78
C GLU A 406 -8.89 -4.30 20.54
N SER A 407 -7.85 -4.00 19.76
CA SER A 407 -7.49 -4.77 18.56
C SER A 407 -6.25 -5.62 18.78
N ALA A 408 -6.00 -6.60 17.91
CA ALA A 408 -4.75 -7.36 17.96
C ALA A 408 -3.54 -6.44 17.69
N ASP A 409 -2.60 -6.39 18.62
CA ASP A 409 -1.39 -5.57 18.52
C ASP A 409 -0.35 -6.31 17.66
N VAL A 410 -0.21 -5.85 16.41
CA VAL A 410 0.75 -6.36 15.43
C VAL A 410 2.05 -5.53 15.41
N GLY A 411 2.19 -4.60 16.36
CA GLY A 411 3.29 -3.67 16.56
C GLY A 411 3.34 -2.52 15.53
N GLN A 412 4.16 -1.51 15.79
CA GLN A 412 4.41 -0.37 14.91
C GLN A 412 5.57 -0.62 13.93
N CYS A 413 5.50 -0.03 12.74
CA CYS A 413 6.63 -0.09 11.83
C CYS A 413 7.91 0.45 12.46
N GLY A 414 8.99 -0.33 12.36
CA GLY A 414 10.26 -0.04 13.03
C GLY A 414 10.51 -0.90 14.26
N GLU A 415 9.48 -1.53 14.83
CA GLU A 415 9.67 -2.50 15.90
C GLU A 415 10.28 -3.82 15.37
N PRO A 416 10.98 -4.59 16.22
CA PRO A 416 11.66 -5.81 15.81
C PRO A 416 10.75 -6.92 15.24
N TYR A 417 9.57 -7.10 15.84
CA TYR A 417 8.66 -8.21 15.54
C TYR A 417 7.42 -7.80 14.75
N THR A 418 7.23 -6.53 14.45
CA THR A 418 6.12 -6.07 13.61
C THR A 418 6.15 -6.72 12.25
N VAL A 419 5.02 -7.28 11.82
CA VAL A 419 4.87 -7.88 10.48
C VAL A 419 5.17 -6.83 9.42
N LEU A 420 6.00 -7.15 8.41
CA LEU A 420 6.43 -6.16 7.39
C LEU A 420 5.27 -5.55 6.60
N LEU A 421 4.11 -6.22 6.55
CA LEU A 421 2.89 -5.68 5.99
C LEU A 421 2.41 -4.42 6.73
N VAL A 422 2.59 -4.34 8.06
CA VAL A 422 2.27 -3.15 8.84
C VAL A 422 3.17 -1.99 8.42
N CYS A 423 4.46 -2.24 8.16
CA CYS A 423 5.36 -1.23 7.61
C CYS A 423 4.97 -0.72 6.22
N ALA A 424 4.41 -1.58 5.37
CA ALA A 424 3.82 -1.14 4.12
C ALA A 424 2.52 -0.35 4.34
N GLY A 425 1.75 -0.70 5.38
CA GLY A 425 0.56 0.03 5.83
C GLY A 425 0.89 1.43 6.35
N SER A 426 1.93 1.58 7.19
CA SER A 426 2.44 2.89 7.64
C SER A 426 2.85 3.77 6.46
N PHE A 427 3.49 3.18 5.44
CA PHE A 427 3.80 3.90 4.20
C PHE A 427 2.52 4.29 3.46
N GLY A 428 1.49 3.44 3.49
CA GLY A 428 0.17 3.71 2.93
C GLY A 428 -0.57 4.86 3.62
N PHE A 429 -0.46 4.98 4.95
CA PHE A 429 -0.99 6.13 5.71
C PHE A 429 -0.27 7.41 5.33
N LEU A 430 1.06 7.39 5.33
CA LEU A 430 1.89 8.51 4.89
C LEU A 430 1.55 8.94 3.46
N ALA A 431 1.45 7.96 2.55
CA ALA A 431 1.12 8.19 1.14
C ALA A 431 -0.27 8.76 0.94
N HIS A 432 -1.25 8.38 1.77
CA HIS A 432 -2.57 8.98 1.70
C HIS A 432 -2.53 10.49 1.97
N GLY A 433 -1.68 10.97 2.89
CA GLY A 433 -1.57 12.39 3.21
C GLY A 433 -1.24 13.28 2.01
N PHE A 434 -0.44 12.79 1.07
CA PHE A 434 -0.01 13.55 -0.11
C PHE A 434 -0.53 12.99 -1.46
N GLU A 435 -1.14 11.81 -1.49
CA GLU A 435 -1.77 11.24 -2.70
C GLU A 435 -3.29 11.11 -2.59
N ALA A 436 -3.92 11.28 -1.43
CA ALA A 436 -5.35 11.06 -1.19
C ALA A 436 -5.89 9.67 -1.62
N LYS A 437 -5.01 8.68 -1.77
CA LYS A 437 -5.29 7.25 -2.00
C LYS A 437 -4.44 6.42 -1.03
N GLY A 438 -4.82 5.18 -0.75
CA GLY A 438 -4.18 4.41 0.33
C GLY A 438 -4.98 4.49 1.62
N LEU A 439 -4.31 4.29 2.76
CA LEU A 439 -4.97 4.19 4.07
C LEU A 439 -5.26 5.59 4.62
N ALA A 440 -6.54 5.95 4.70
CA ALA A 440 -6.98 7.27 5.12
C ALA A 440 -7.01 7.43 6.64
N GLY A 441 -7.39 6.39 7.35
CA GLY A 441 -7.58 6.42 8.80
C GLY A 441 -8.13 5.10 9.32
N VAL A 442 -8.24 5.01 10.64
CA VAL A 442 -8.89 3.92 11.36
C VAL A 442 -10.21 4.44 11.91
N ARG A 443 -11.26 3.64 11.77
CA ARG A 443 -12.53 3.90 12.46
C ARG A 443 -12.71 2.84 13.53
N THR A 444 -12.42 3.23 14.75
CA THR A 444 -12.62 2.43 15.96
C THR A 444 -14.12 2.35 16.30
N PRO A 445 -14.57 1.23 16.88
CA PRO A 445 -15.91 1.17 17.47
C PRO A 445 -16.08 2.20 18.59
N PRO A 446 -17.31 2.70 18.83
CA PRO A 446 -17.54 3.64 19.91
C PRO A 446 -17.34 2.96 21.27
N SER A 447 -16.75 3.69 22.22
CA SER A 447 -16.66 3.25 23.62
C SER A 447 -18.02 2.80 24.18
N PRO A 448 -18.10 1.67 24.91
CA PRO A 448 -19.34 1.21 25.54
C PRO A 448 -19.96 2.22 26.50
N TRP A 449 -19.14 3.12 27.08
CA TRP A 449 -19.59 4.18 27.98
C TRP A 449 -20.31 5.32 27.25
N ASN A 450 -20.05 5.47 25.95
CA ASN A 450 -20.68 6.48 25.08
C ASN A 450 -21.84 5.89 24.26
N SER A 451 -21.79 4.60 23.93
CA SER A 451 -22.81 3.91 23.14
C SER A 451 -22.88 2.42 23.48
N TRP A 452 -24.10 1.90 23.68
CA TRP A 452 -24.35 0.47 23.87
C TRP A 452 -23.83 -0.41 22.72
N HIS A 453 -23.58 0.17 21.53
CA HIS A 453 -23.00 -0.55 20.39
C HIS A 453 -21.55 -0.99 20.65
N GLY A 454 -20.84 -0.37 21.60
CA GLY A 454 -19.48 -0.74 22.00
C GLY A 454 -19.40 -1.98 22.90
N LEU A 455 -20.48 -2.36 23.58
CA LEU A 455 -20.47 -3.49 24.51
C LEU A 455 -20.32 -4.82 23.77
N GLU A 456 -19.53 -5.72 24.34
CA GLU A 456 -19.40 -7.10 23.89
C GLU A 456 -19.86 -8.02 25.01
N ALA A 457 -20.58 -9.08 24.65
CA ALA A 457 -21.15 -9.98 25.64
C ALA A 457 -21.17 -11.40 25.13
N GLY A 458 -21.13 -12.34 26.06
CA GLY A 458 -21.27 -13.75 25.73
C GLY A 458 -21.87 -14.55 26.87
N LEU A 459 -22.47 -15.67 26.48
CA LEU A 459 -23.04 -16.67 27.38
C LEU A 459 -22.36 -18.01 27.11
N ARG A 460 -22.04 -18.75 28.17
CA ARG A 460 -21.50 -20.11 28.08
C ARG A 460 -22.21 -21.04 29.05
N LEU A 461 -22.69 -22.17 28.56
CA LEU A 461 -23.27 -23.24 29.34
C LEU A 461 -22.32 -24.43 29.32
N GLU A 462 -21.80 -24.81 30.48
CA GLU A 462 -20.93 -25.98 30.66
C GLU A 462 -21.68 -27.06 31.43
N TRP A 463 -21.48 -28.32 31.04
CA TRP A 463 -22.02 -29.46 31.78
C TRP A 463 -21.20 -30.73 31.53
N ARG A 464 -21.39 -31.73 32.38
CA ARG A 464 -20.73 -33.03 32.27
C ARG A 464 -21.74 -34.16 32.17
N TRP A 465 -21.43 -35.15 31.37
CA TRP A 465 -22.20 -36.39 31.29
C TRP A 465 -21.24 -37.58 31.19
N GLU A 466 -21.20 -38.38 32.26
CA GLU A 466 -20.22 -39.45 32.46
C GLU A 466 -18.77 -38.93 32.31
N ARG A 467 -18.04 -39.42 31.30
CA ARG A 467 -16.65 -39.04 31.01
C ARG A 467 -16.51 -37.85 30.06
N PHE A 468 -17.62 -37.32 29.55
CA PHE A 468 -17.62 -36.21 28.58
C PHE A 468 -17.90 -34.89 29.31
N SER A 469 -17.08 -33.87 29.03
CA SER A 469 -17.36 -32.48 29.39
C SER A 469 -17.79 -31.74 28.13
N PHE A 470 -18.88 -31.00 28.20
CA PHE A 470 -19.44 -30.23 27.09
C PHE A 470 -19.51 -28.75 27.46
N SER A 471 -19.35 -27.89 26.46
CA SER A 471 -19.66 -26.47 26.59
C SER A 471 -20.32 -25.96 25.31
N LEU A 472 -21.35 -25.13 25.48
CA LEU A 472 -21.99 -24.36 24.42
C LEU A 472 -21.80 -22.89 24.72
N SER A 473 -21.27 -22.12 23.78
CA SER A 473 -20.99 -20.69 23.93
C SER A 473 -21.60 -19.88 22.80
N ASP A 474 -22.01 -18.65 23.09
CA ASP A 474 -22.48 -17.66 22.12
C ASP A 474 -21.84 -16.32 22.51
N PHE A 475 -21.01 -15.77 21.63
CA PHE A 475 -20.30 -14.50 21.84
C PHE A 475 -20.69 -13.50 20.76
N TYR A 476 -21.09 -12.30 21.18
CA TYR A 476 -21.39 -11.17 20.31
C TYR A 476 -20.44 -10.02 20.59
N GLY A 477 -19.48 -9.82 19.69
CA GLY A 477 -18.37 -8.87 19.85
C GLY A 477 -17.74 -8.48 18.51
N TYR A 478 -16.73 -7.64 18.57
CA TYR A 478 -15.95 -7.22 17.41
C TYR A 478 -14.88 -8.25 17.07
N ASP A 479 -14.52 -8.33 15.79
CA ASP A 479 -13.32 -9.05 15.37
C ASP A 479 -12.08 -8.28 15.78
N ASP A 480 -11.15 -8.91 16.52
CA ASP A 480 -9.85 -8.33 16.88
C ASP A 480 -9.03 -7.89 15.65
N HIS A 481 -9.30 -8.48 14.48
CA HIS A 481 -8.64 -8.17 13.23
C HIS A 481 -9.51 -7.27 12.35
N PRO A 482 -8.97 -6.16 11.83
CA PRO A 482 -9.76 -5.27 11.00
C PRO A 482 -9.87 -5.77 9.56
N TYR A 483 -10.86 -5.22 8.84
CA TYR A 483 -10.95 -5.27 7.39
C TYR A 483 -10.74 -3.88 6.77
N LEU A 484 -10.42 -3.86 5.47
CA LEU A 484 -10.26 -2.64 4.70
C LEU A 484 -11.53 -2.34 3.92
N GLU A 485 -12.12 -1.17 4.15
CA GLU A 485 -13.26 -0.67 3.38
C GLU A 485 -12.79 0.37 2.35
N LYS A 486 -13.20 0.21 1.09
CA LYS A 486 -12.97 1.20 0.02
C LYS A 486 -14.07 2.26 0.06
N ILE A 487 -13.70 3.50 0.39
CA ILE A 487 -14.69 4.58 0.56
C ILE A 487 -14.95 5.36 -0.74
N TYR A 488 -14.01 5.33 -1.68
CA TYR A 488 -14.16 6.00 -2.97
C TYR A 488 -13.27 5.34 -4.03
N THR A 489 -13.75 5.13 -5.26
CA THR A 489 -12.88 4.67 -6.36
C THR A 489 -12.57 5.83 -7.28
N PHE A 490 -11.29 6.11 -7.52
CA PHE A 490 -10.91 7.10 -8.51
C PHE A 490 -10.96 6.48 -9.91
N GLU A 491 -11.56 7.21 -10.84
CA GLU A 491 -11.57 6.85 -12.25
C GLU A 491 -11.84 8.07 -13.16
N ARG A 492 -11.56 7.94 -14.45
CA ARG A 492 -12.13 8.85 -15.45
C ARG A 492 -13.58 8.44 -15.72
N ASN A 493 -14.51 9.01 -14.94
CA ASN A 493 -15.93 8.73 -15.08
C ASN A 493 -16.58 9.57 -16.19
N VAL A 494 -16.87 8.92 -17.31
CA VAL A 494 -17.56 9.49 -18.46
C VAL A 494 -18.71 8.58 -18.88
N ASP A 495 -19.71 9.14 -19.55
CA ASP A 495 -20.75 8.32 -20.18
C ASP A 495 -20.14 7.54 -21.37
N PRO A 496 -20.14 6.19 -21.35
CA PRO A 496 -19.49 5.40 -22.38
C PRO A 496 -20.16 5.52 -23.76
N ARG A 497 -21.32 6.18 -23.86
CA ARG A 497 -22.03 6.40 -25.13
C ARG A 497 -21.77 7.77 -25.74
N SER A 498 -21.54 8.79 -24.91
CA SER A 498 -21.36 10.17 -25.38
C SER A 498 -19.95 10.70 -25.14
N GLY A 499 -19.15 10.11 -24.25
CA GLY A 499 -17.83 10.63 -23.86
C GLY A 499 -17.86 11.80 -22.86
N ARG A 500 -19.05 12.31 -22.47
CA ARG A 500 -19.17 13.45 -21.55
C ARG A 500 -18.84 13.10 -20.10
N PRO A 501 -18.22 14.01 -19.33
CA PRO A 501 -17.86 13.78 -17.93
C PRO A 501 -19.08 13.63 -17.02
N ARG A 502 -18.97 12.71 -16.06
CA ARG A 502 -20.01 12.42 -15.05
C ARG A 502 -19.58 12.85 -13.65
N ARG A 503 -20.56 13.17 -12.82
CA ARG A 503 -20.38 13.58 -11.43
C ARG A 503 -19.97 12.38 -10.59
N GLU A 504 -18.90 12.51 -9.81
CA GLU A 504 -18.38 11.50 -8.88
C GLU A 504 -18.33 10.10 -9.54
N ASN A 505 -18.85 9.07 -8.86
CA ASN A 505 -18.99 7.71 -9.39
C ASN A 505 -20.39 7.42 -9.95
N GLN A 506 -21.16 8.46 -10.29
CA GLN A 506 -22.52 8.30 -10.84
C GLN A 506 -22.52 7.50 -12.14
N ARG A 507 -23.54 6.67 -12.30
CA ARG A 507 -23.85 5.91 -13.50
C ARG A 507 -25.13 6.44 -14.15
N GLY A 508 -25.28 6.31 -15.46
CA GLY A 508 -26.48 6.78 -16.19
C GLY A 508 -26.22 7.86 -17.24
N TRP A 509 -27.27 8.29 -17.93
CA TRP A 509 -27.15 9.05 -19.17
C TRP A 509 -26.58 10.46 -18.94
N CYS A 510 -25.57 10.84 -19.72
CA CYS A 510 -25.06 12.20 -19.80
C CYS A 510 -24.80 12.55 -21.27
N ARG A 511 -25.85 12.85 -22.03
CA ARG A 511 -25.77 13.13 -23.47
C ARG A 511 -25.73 14.62 -23.77
N THR A 512 -26.49 15.43 -23.04
CA THR A 512 -26.62 16.88 -23.27
C THR A 512 -25.75 17.72 -22.36
N GLY A 513 -25.19 17.13 -21.29
CA GLY A 513 -24.43 17.85 -20.26
C GLY A 513 -25.30 18.47 -19.16
N ARG A 514 -26.63 18.32 -19.24
CA ARG A 514 -27.60 18.88 -18.29
C ARG A 514 -28.26 17.83 -17.41
N GLU A 515 -28.05 16.56 -17.72
CA GLU A 515 -28.60 15.44 -16.96
C GLU A 515 -27.99 15.37 -15.55
N PRO A 516 -28.71 14.84 -14.54
CA PRO A 516 -28.23 14.80 -13.16
C PRO A 516 -26.91 14.03 -12.96
N ALA A 517 -26.63 13.05 -13.82
CA ALA A 517 -25.40 12.28 -13.78
C ALA A 517 -24.20 13.04 -14.36
N CYS A 518 -24.41 14.14 -15.10
CA CYS A 518 -23.33 14.91 -15.71
C CYS A 518 -22.55 15.72 -14.69
N LEU A 519 -21.23 15.80 -14.88
CA LEU A 519 -20.42 16.76 -14.13
C LEU A 519 -20.64 18.17 -14.71
N GLN A 520 -20.94 19.14 -13.85
CA GLN A 520 -21.12 20.54 -14.22
C GLN A 520 -19.89 21.35 -13.76
N GLY A 521 -19.34 22.19 -14.64
CA GLY A 521 -18.10 22.94 -14.36
C GLY A 521 -18.25 24.06 -13.33
N GLY A 522 -17.12 24.55 -12.80
CA GLY A 522 -17.05 25.74 -11.94
C GLY A 522 -16.93 25.44 -10.44
N ARG A 523 -18.04 25.16 -9.75
CA ARG A 523 -18.06 24.90 -8.29
C ARG A 523 -18.24 23.44 -7.92
N ASP A 524 -19.05 22.72 -8.70
CA ASP A 524 -19.34 21.31 -8.42
C ASP A 524 -18.12 20.42 -8.75
N ALA A 525 -17.33 20.77 -9.78
CA ALA A 525 -16.15 20.00 -10.18
C ALA A 525 -15.09 19.90 -9.08
N LEU A 526 -14.87 20.93 -8.26
CA LEU A 526 -13.85 20.88 -7.21
C LEU A 526 -14.09 19.72 -6.23
N MET A 527 -15.35 19.49 -5.86
CA MET A 527 -15.74 18.53 -4.83
C MET A 527 -16.18 17.19 -5.39
N HIS A 528 -16.73 17.18 -6.60
CA HIS A 528 -17.48 16.06 -7.14
C HIS A 528 -16.80 15.44 -8.38
N HIS A 529 -15.51 15.70 -8.61
CA HIS A 529 -14.75 15.05 -9.68
C HIS A 529 -14.30 13.63 -9.28
N SER A 530 -14.36 12.67 -10.20
CA SER A 530 -13.98 11.27 -9.96
C SER A 530 -12.49 10.98 -10.01
N ALA A 531 -11.72 11.82 -10.67
CA ALA A 531 -10.25 11.76 -10.63
C ALA A 531 -9.67 12.50 -9.41
N ASN A 532 -8.53 12.01 -8.96
CA ASN A 532 -7.80 12.46 -7.79
C ASN A 532 -7.04 13.78 -8.06
N GLN A 533 -7.67 14.89 -7.72
CA GLN A 533 -7.11 16.23 -7.92
C GLN A 533 -5.86 16.48 -7.05
N THR A 534 -5.84 15.97 -5.82
CA THR A 534 -4.69 16.07 -4.90
C THR A 534 -3.44 15.46 -5.55
N LEU A 535 -3.52 14.22 -6.03
CA LEU A 535 -2.40 13.54 -6.67
C LEU A 535 -1.92 14.24 -7.94
N TYR A 536 -2.86 14.72 -8.78
CA TYR A 536 -2.50 15.48 -9.99
C TYR A 536 -1.77 16.77 -9.65
N ALA A 537 -2.32 17.55 -8.70
CA ALA A 537 -1.73 18.81 -8.27
C ALA A 537 -0.36 18.60 -7.59
N LYS A 538 -0.21 17.53 -6.78
CA LYS A 538 1.06 17.11 -6.17
C LYS A 538 2.12 16.74 -7.21
N ASN A 539 1.77 15.87 -8.18
CA ASN A 539 2.71 15.48 -9.23
C ASN A 539 3.12 16.69 -10.09
N CYS A 540 2.18 17.59 -10.37
CA CYS A 540 2.49 18.85 -11.04
C CYS A 540 3.44 19.73 -10.21
N ALA A 541 3.08 20.01 -8.97
CA ALA A 541 3.86 20.85 -8.05
C ALA A 541 5.29 20.34 -7.79
N SER A 542 5.53 19.03 -7.91
CA SER A 542 6.84 18.41 -7.67
C SER A 542 7.72 18.23 -8.92
N THR A 543 7.26 18.67 -10.10
CA THR A 543 7.94 18.45 -11.39
C THR A 543 8.07 19.72 -12.23
N PHE A 544 8.34 20.87 -11.59
CA PHE A 544 8.67 22.10 -12.32
C PHE A 544 9.92 21.91 -13.19
N GLY A 545 9.99 22.62 -14.32
CA GLY A 545 11.21 22.68 -15.13
C GLY A 545 11.40 21.56 -16.16
N ILE A 546 10.35 20.84 -16.59
CA ILE A 546 10.47 19.94 -17.77
C ILE A 546 10.88 20.71 -19.04
N ALA A 547 10.64 22.03 -19.09
CA ALA A 547 11.14 22.89 -20.15
C ALA A 547 11.66 24.21 -19.57
N ALA A 548 12.84 24.66 -20.01
CA ALA A 548 13.42 25.97 -19.68
C ALA A 548 12.54 27.16 -20.15
N LEU A 549 11.56 26.88 -21.00
CA LEU A 549 10.68 27.82 -21.69
C LEU A 549 9.55 28.36 -20.82
N ASP A 550 9.04 27.55 -19.90
CA ASP A 550 8.07 28.00 -18.90
C ASP A 550 8.44 27.43 -17.54
N PRO A 551 9.31 28.14 -16.79
CA PRO A 551 9.67 27.76 -15.43
C PRO A 551 8.48 27.76 -14.45
N SER A 552 7.34 28.39 -14.83
CA SER A 552 6.13 28.45 -14.01
C SER A 552 5.17 27.28 -14.26
N ALA A 553 5.32 26.55 -15.36
CA ALA A 553 4.54 25.35 -15.65
C ALA A 553 5.26 24.08 -15.17
N CYS A 554 4.47 23.09 -14.73
CA CYS A 554 4.97 21.77 -14.43
C CYS A 554 4.90 20.85 -15.65
N GLY A 555 5.54 19.68 -15.55
CA GLY A 555 5.50 18.66 -16.59
C GLY A 555 4.12 18.22 -17.07
N LEU A 556 3.11 18.27 -16.20
CA LEU A 556 1.74 17.85 -16.53
C LEU A 556 0.87 18.97 -17.11
N THR A 557 1.22 20.24 -16.90
CA THR A 557 0.46 21.40 -17.42
C THR A 557 1.21 22.20 -18.47
N ILE A 558 2.41 21.77 -18.87
CA ILE A 558 3.19 22.42 -19.93
C ILE A 558 2.40 22.49 -21.25
N PHE A 559 1.51 21.52 -21.49
CA PHE A 559 0.60 21.48 -22.64
C PHE A 559 -0.53 22.52 -22.57
N ASN A 560 -0.68 23.24 -21.47
CA ASN A 560 -1.61 24.37 -21.28
C ASN A 560 -0.86 25.71 -21.12
N SER A 561 0.48 25.70 -21.24
CA SER A 561 1.27 26.91 -21.03
C SER A 561 0.97 27.96 -22.10
N GLN A 562 0.59 29.14 -21.63
CA GLN A 562 0.32 30.30 -22.48
C GLN A 562 1.54 31.19 -22.71
N VAL A 563 2.72 30.77 -22.24
CA VAL A 563 3.98 31.52 -22.44
C VAL A 563 4.32 31.55 -23.92
N VAL A 564 4.77 32.72 -24.40
CA VAL A 564 5.28 32.88 -25.75
C VAL A 564 6.63 32.18 -25.86
N THR A 565 6.79 31.32 -26.86
CA THR A 565 7.98 30.46 -27.01
C THR A 565 9.29 31.25 -27.17
N ASP A 566 9.22 32.45 -27.74
CA ASP A 566 10.28 33.45 -27.65
C ASP A 566 9.66 34.85 -27.56
N PRO A 567 9.77 35.52 -26.40
CA PRO A 567 9.18 36.84 -26.21
C PRO A 567 9.87 37.94 -27.02
N THR A 568 11.06 37.68 -27.59
CA THR A 568 11.78 38.63 -28.46
C THR A 568 11.27 38.63 -29.90
N GLN A 569 10.37 37.69 -30.24
CA GLN A 569 9.89 37.44 -31.58
C GLN A 569 8.39 37.74 -31.70
N PRO A 570 7.98 38.71 -32.52
CA PRO A 570 6.58 39.14 -32.61
C PRO A 570 5.63 38.12 -33.27
N LEU A 571 6.15 37.01 -33.83
CA LEU A 571 5.37 35.94 -34.46
C LEU A 571 5.52 34.59 -33.75
N ALA A 572 6.20 34.55 -32.60
CA ALA A 572 6.41 33.31 -31.88
C ALA A 572 5.07 32.76 -31.35
N PRO A 573 4.75 31.47 -31.60
CA PRO A 573 3.55 30.89 -31.03
C PRO A 573 3.68 30.81 -29.51
N ARG A 574 2.54 30.69 -28.84
CA ARG A 574 2.51 30.25 -27.45
C ARG A 574 2.82 28.76 -27.34
N LEU A 575 3.34 28.35 -26.19
CA LEU A 575 3.86 27.00 -25.95
C LEU A 575 2.81 25.89 -26.17
N MET A 576 1.58 26.08 -25.68
CA MET A 576 0.49 25.12 -25.89
C MET A 576 0.15 24.94 -27.38
N ILE A 577 0.14 26.02 -28.17
CA ILE A 577 -0.13 25.97 -29.61
C ILE A 577 0.96 25.19 -30.33
N ALA A 578 2.23 25.42 -29.96
CA ALA A 578 3.36 24.68 -30.55
C ALA A 578 3.24 23.17 -30.29
N PHE A 579 2.91 22.76 -29.05
CA PHE A 579 2.67 21.34 -28.75
C PHE A 579 1.49 20.77 -29.54
N ASN A 580 0.36 21.48 -29.60
CA ASN A 580 -0.81 21.02 -30.34
C ASN A 580 -0.52 20.80 -31.82
N SER A 581 0.21 21.72 -32.47
CA SER A 581 0.63 21.55 -33.87
C SER A 581 1.56 20.35 -34.08
N MET A 582 2.40 20.00 -33.10
CA MET A 582 3.24 18.80 -33.18
C MET A 582 2.42 17.52 -33.01
N TRP A 583 1.41 17.53 -32.13
CA TRP A 583 0.52 16.40 -31.93
C TRP A 583 -0.39 16.17 -33.14
N SER A 584 -0.81 17.24 -33.82
CA SER A 584 -1.53 17.17 -35.10
C SER A 584 -0.67 16.71 -36.28
N GLY A 585 0.65 16.62 -36.08
CA GLY A 585 1.60 16.25 -37.13
C GLY A 585 1.81 17.34 -38.19
N SER A 586 1.44 18.59 -37.89
CA SER A 586 1.71 19.74 -38.75
C SER A 586 3.21 20.04 -38.82
N ASN A 587 3.71 20.29 -40.03
CA ASN A 587 5.08 20.72 -40.32
C ASN A 587 5.15 22.18 -40.80
N ASN A 588 4.19 23.03 -40.38
CA ASN A 588 4.17 24.41 -40.87
C ASN A 588 5.45 25.17 -40.49
N ASN A 589 6.20 25.54 -41.54
CA ASN A 589 7.36 26.45 -41.58
C ASN A 589 8.38 26.33 -40.43
N PHE A 590 9.12 25.23 -40.48
CA PHE A 590 10.45 25.11 -39.85
C PHE A 590 11.50 26.10 -40.41
N GLY A 591 11.18 26.83 -41.47
CA GLY A 591 12.00 27.88 -42.05
C GLY A 591 11.31 29.23 -42.02
N VAL A 592 11.90 30.17 -41.26
CA VAL A 592 11.96 31.65 -41.42
C VAL A 592 11.71 32.32 -40.07
N SER A 593 12.81 32.73 -39.42
CA SER A 593 12.91 33.76 -38.39
C SER A 593 11.85 33.70 -37.26
N GLY A 594 11.99 32.78 -36.31
CA GLY A 594 13.07 32.84 -35.36
C GLY A 594 12.76 32.67 -33.87
N GLY A 595 11.59 32.27 -33.36
CA GLY A 595 11.37 32.24 -31.89
C GLY A 595 11.01 30.90 -31.29
N GLY A 596 10.27 30.08 -32.04
CA GLY A 596 9.90 28.74 -31.60
C GLY A 596 11.07 27.75 -31.51
N ALA A 597 12.29 28.16 -31.86
CA ALA A 597 13.45 27.29 -32.02
C ALA A 597 13.80 26.46 -30.78
N GLU A 598 13.37 26.85 -29.57
CA GLU A 598 13.66 26.14 -28.32
C GLU A 598 12.67 25.02 -27.97
N VAL A 599 11.35 25.16 -28.20
CA VAL A 599 10.39 24.02 -28.09
C VAL A 599 10.68 23.02 -29.19
N PHE A 600 10.89 23.58 -30.37
CA PHE A 600 11.23 22.80 -31.54
C PHE A 600 12.66 22.27 -31.45
N ALA A 601 13.58 22.78 -30.61
CA ALA A 601 15.00 22.36 -30.50
C ALA A 601 15.19 20.85 -30.35
N GLY A 602 14.26 20.15 -29.71
CA GLY A 602 14.31 18.69 -29.57
C GLY A 602 14.14 17.92 -30.88
N LEU A 603 13.27 18.43 -31.78
CA LEU A 603 13.09 17.92 -33.15
C LEU A 603 13.80 18.79 -34.21
N ALA A 604 14.34 19.95 -33.83
CA ALA A 604 15.04 20.94 -34.66
C ALA A 604 16.56 20.86 -34.52
N SER A 605 17.06 20.18 -33.49
CA SER A 605 18.43 19.66 -33.42
C SER A 605 18.66 18.52 -34.41
N PHE A 606 17.69 18.27 -35.31
CA PHE A 606 17.90 17.51 -36.53
C PHE A 606 19.01 18.18 -37.31
N ASN A 607 20.20 17.67 -37.10
CA ASN A 607 21.31 17.98 -37.97
C ASN A 607 21.08 17.26 -39.30
N ASP A 608 21.87 17.61 -40.31
CA ASP A 608 21.78 17.00 -41.64
C ASP A 608 21.84 15.46 -41.57
N ARG A 609 22.53 14.88 -40.57
CA ARG A 609 22.60 13.43 -40.38
C ARG A 609 21.30 12.85 -39.84
N THR A 610 20.62 13.53 -38.91
CA THR A 610 19.30 13.12 -38.41
C THR A 610 18.29 13.13 -39.54
N VAL A 611 18.23 14.23 -40.31
CA VAL A 611 17.34 14.34 -41.48
C VAL A 611 17.65 13.25 -42.50
N ALA A 612 18.93 13.04 -42.83
CA ALA A 612 19.36 11.99 -43.74
C ALA A 612 19.06 10.58 -43.20
N ALA A 613 19.07 10.36 -41.89
CA ALA A 613 18.73 9.07 -41.27
C ALA A 613 17.23 8.79 -41.34
N VAL A 614 16.38 9.77 -41.01
CA VAL A 614 14.91 9.68 -41.16
C VAL A 614 14.55 9.46 -42.63
N ALA A 615 15.23 10.14 -43.55
CA ALA A 615 15.05 10.01 -44.99
C ALA A 615 15.32 8.60 -45.56
N ARG A 616 15.93 7.68 -44.80
CA ARG A 616 16.14 6.29 -45.26
C ARG A 616 14.84 5.49 -45.26
N PHE A 617 13.81 5.95 -44.55
CA PHE A 617 12.54 5.25 -44.47
C PHE A 617 11.58 5.71 -45.59
N PRO A 618 11.09 4.80 -46.45
CA PRO A 618 10.30 5.17 -47.64
C PRO A 618 8.93 5.78 -47.33
N TRP A 619 8.41 5.58 -46.12
CA TRP A 619 7.07 6.02 -45.70
C TRP A 619 7.09 7.37 -44.97
N THR A 620 8.24 8.03 -44.87
CA THR A 620 8.34 9.42 -44.38
C THR A 620 7.98 10.43 -45.47
N HIS A 621 7.66 9.99 -46.69
CA HIS A 621 7.29 10.82 -47.84
C HIS A 621 5.79 11.09 -47.97
N THR A 622 4.95 10.32 -47.29
CA THR A 622 3.49 10.51 -47.21
C THR A 622 3.09 11.66 -46.27
N ILE A 623 4.07 12.39 -45.74
CA ILE A 623 3.92 13.56 -44.87
C ILE A 623 3.74 14.78 -45.79
N GLN A 624 2.49 15.16 -46.10
CA GLN A 624 2.20 16.36 -46.87
C GLN A 624 2.47 17.61 -46.04
N GLY A 625 3.54 18.35 -46.37
CA GLY A 625 3.78 19.70 -45.84
C GLY A 625 2.96 20.74 -46.61
N PHE A 626 2.22 21.59 -45.89
CA PHE A 626 1.57 22.77 -46.45
C PHE A 626 2.56 23.97 -46.54
N GLY A 627 3.72 23.78 -47.20
CA GLY A 627 4.71 24.83 -47.45
C GLY A 627 5.72 24.47 -48.56
N PRO A 628 6.31 25.45 -49.28
CA PRO A 628 6.83 25.28 -50.65
C PRO A 628 8.23 24.64 -50.79
N SER A 629 8.90 24.24 -49.70
CA SER A 629 10.19 23.53 -49.77
C SER A 629 10.00 22.02 -49.60
N ALA A 630 10.02 21.31 -50.71
CA ALA A 630 9.80 19.86 -50.85
C ALA A 630 10.90 18.96 -50.22
N GLY A 631 11.42 19.26 -49.02
CA GLY A 631 12.64 18.65 -48.48
C GLY A 631 12.59 18.09 -47.05
N ASP A 632 11.78 18.63 -46.14
CA ASP A 632 11.98 18.36 -44.71
C ASP A 632 11.17 17.14 -44.24
N ARG A 633 11.87 16.03 -44.01
CA ARG A 633 11.28 14.76 -43.55
C ARG A 633 11.34 14.67 -42.02
N THR A 634 10.18 14.66 -41.38
CA THR A 634 10.04 14.46 -39.93
C THR A 634 9.53 13.05 -39.62
N PRO A 635 9.63 12.57 -38.36
CA PRO A 635 8.97 11.34 -37.94
C PRO A 635 7.50 11.55 -37.54
N LEU A 636 6.96 12.77 -37.65
CA LEU A 636 5.57 13.10 -37.33
C LEU A 636 4.65 12.77 -38.51
N VAL A 637 3.42 12.40 -38.21
CA VAL A 637 2.41 11.99 -39.20
C VAL A 637 1.20 12.91 -39.08
N PRO A 638 0.80 13.63 -40.14
CA PRO A 638 -0.36 14.52 -40.09
C PRO A 638 -1.64 13.77 -39.73
N LEU A 639 -2.47 14.37 -38.87
CA LEU A 639 -3.86 13.97 -38.67
C LEU A 639 -4.70 14.33 -39.90
N SER A 640 -5.85 13.68 -40.03
CA SER A 640 -6.75 13.91 -41.14
C SER A 640 -7.71 15.05 -40.82
N VAL A 641 -8.34 15.61 -41.85
CA VAL A 641 -9.44 16.57 -41.67
C VAL A 641 -10.71 15.83 -42.07
N ASP A 642 -11.59 15.63 -41.10
CA ASP A 642 -12.85 14.91 -41.24
C ASP A 642 -14.07 15.84 -41.16
N PRO A 643 -15.24 15.43 -41.69
CA PRO A 643 -16.44 16.27 -41.68
C PRO A 643 -17.01 16.56 -40.28
N GLY A 644 -16.57 15.82 -39.26
CA GLY A 644 -16.98 16.00 -37.86
C GLY A 644 -16.04 16.88 -37.04
N ASP A 645 -14.95 17.34 -37.63
CA ASP A 645 -13.93 18.11 -36.92
C ASP A 645 -14.39 19.53 -36.60
N GLY A 646 -13.73 20.12 -35.62
CA GLY A 646 -13.91 21.53 -35.29
C GLY A 646 -13.63 22.45 -36.48
N GLY A 647 -14.35 23.57 -36.56
CA GLY A 647 -14.03 24.62 -37.52
C GLY A 647 -12.75 25.39 -37.14
N VAL A 648 -12.14 26.06 -38.11
CA VAL A 648 -11.07 27.04 -37.84
C VAL A 648 -11.62 28.13 -36.92
N LEU A 649 -10.96 28.32 -35.78
CA LEU A 649 -11.45 29.08 -34.65
C LEU A 649 -11.61 30.60 -34.88
N VAL A 650 -12.67 31.17 -34.29
CA VAL A 650 -12.80 32.61 -33.98
C VAL A 650 -11.99 32.93 -32.72
N VAL A 651 -10.86 33.61 -32.92
CA VAL A 651 -9.87 33.93 -31.90
C VAL A 651 -10.41 34.98 -30.91
N PRO A 652 -10.30 34.79 -29.57
CA PRO A 652 -10.66 35.80 -28.59
C PRO A 652 -9.84 37.10 -28.77
N PRO A 653 -10.36 38.27 -28.38
CA PRO A 653 -9.67 39.55 -28.57
C PRO A 653 -8.25 39.60 -27.98
N GLU A 654 -8.01 38.93 -26.85
CA GLU A 654 -6.67 38.82 -26.23
C GLU A 654 -5.65 37.99 -27.03
N PHE A 655 -6.09 37.22 -28.04
CA PHE A 655 -5.25 36.48 -28.98
C PHE A 655 -5.28 37.09 -30.39
N ALA A 656 -6.24 37.97 -30.68
CA ALA A 656 -6.46 38.55 -32.01
C ALA A 656 -5.38 39.55 -32.48
N ALA A 657 -4.55 40.06 -31.56
CA ALA A 657 -3.43 40.96 -31.89
C ALA A 657 -2.18 40.24 -32.42
N ASP A 658 -2.15 38.91 -32.36
CA ASP A 658 -1.00 38.08 -32.76
C ASP A 658 -1.30 37.40 -34.11
N LEU A 659 -0.79 37.99 -35.20
CA LEU A 659 -0.92 37.41 -36.55
C LEU A 659 -0.26 36.03 -36.68
N GLY A 660 0.72 35.71 -35.83
CA GLY A 660 1.33 34.39 -35.77
C GLY A 660 0.33 33.34 -35.30
N VAL A 661 -0.40 33.62 -34.21
CA VAL A 661 -1.42 32.72 -33.63
C VAL A 661 -2.44 32.25 -34.67
N LEU A 662 -2.92 33.14 -35.54
CA LEU A 662 -3.98 32.82 -36.52
C LEU A 662 -3.51 31.80 -37.59
N VAL A 663 -2.24 31.84 -37.97
CA VAL A 663 -1.62 30.86 -38.89
C VAL A 663 -1.47 29.51 -38.20
N TRP A 664 -1.02 29.47 -36.95
CA TRP A 664 -0.82 28.22 -36.21
C TRP A 664 -2.13 27.49 -35.86
N LEU A 665 -3.18 28.24 -35.49
CA LEU A 665 -4.51 27.69 -35.19
C LEU A 665 -5.14 26.94 -36.36
N SER A 666 -4.80 27.28 -37.60
CA SER A 666 -5.26 26.53 -38.79
C SER A 666 -4.64 25.14 -38.93
N THR A 667 -3.63 24.83 -38.10
CA THR A 667 -2.90 23.55 -38.12
C THR A 667 -2.71 22.94 -36.72
N ALA A 668 -3.50 23.41 -35.75
CA ALA A 668 -3.52 22.90 -34.40
C ALA A 668 -4.49 21.70 -34.28
N LEU A 669 -5.01 21.36 -33.10
CA LEU A 669 -5.76 20.12 -32.88
C LEU A 669 -7.24 20.24 -33.25
N GLN A 670 -7.88 21.38 -32.98
CA GLN A 670 -9.32 21.53 -33.21
C GLN A 670 -9.76 21.36 -34.67
N PRO A 671 -9.01 21.84 -35.68
CA PRO A 671 -9.39 21.67 -37.09
C PRO A 671 -9.31 20.24 -37.63
N VAL A 672 -8.75 19.31 -36.85
CA VAL A 672 -8.41 17.93 -37.25
C VAL A 672 -8.88 16.90 -36.23
N LEU A 673 -9.73 17.30 -35.28
CA LEU A 673 -10.32 16.42 -34.28
C LEU A 673 -11.80 16.74 -34.06
N THR A 674 -12.59 15.71 -33.81
CA THR A 674 -13.99 15.80 -33.40
C THR A 674 -14.13 16.21 -31.92
N ASP A 675 -15.31 16.68 -31.51
CA ASP A 675 -15.62 17.00 -30.10
C ASP A 675 -15.33 15.81 -29.16
N GLU A 676 -15.63 14.57 -29.60
CA GLU A 676 -15.35 13.36 -28.84
C GLU A 676 -13.86 13.03 -28.76
N GLN A 677 -13.09 13.27 -29.83
CA GLN A 677 -11.63 13.09 -29.81
C GLN A 677 -10.94 14.15 -28.94
N GLU A 678 -11.36 15.41 -29.01
CA GLU A 678 -10.91 16.47 -28.09
C GLU A 678 -11.19 16.09 -26.63
N ALA A 679 -12.35 15.49 -26.36
CA ALA A 679 -12.70 15.03 -25.01
C ALA A 679 -11.77 13.91 -24.50
N LEU A 680 -11.17 13.11 -25.38
CA LEU A 680 -10.13 12.13 -24.99
C LEU A 680 -8.81 12.81 -24.60
N LEU A 681 -8.59 14.05 -25.01
CA LEU A 681 -7.46 14.89 -24.58
C LEU A 681 -7.80 15.74 -23.35
N GLY A 682 -9.01 15.59 -22.79
CA GLY A 682 -9.46 16.35 -21.62
C GLY A 682 -9.80 17.81 -21.92
N CYS A 683 -9.94 18.17 -23.19
CA CYS A 683 -10.27 19.52 -23.63
C CYS A 683 -11.50 19.50 -24.56
N GLY A 684 -11.84 20.66 -25.12
CA GLY A 684 -12.96 20.80 -26.06
C GLY A 684 -14.31 21.07 -25.42
N VAL A 685 -15.35 21.02 -26.25
CA VAL A 685 -16.72 21.45 -25.89
C VAL A 685 -17.28 20.68 -24.69
N PHE A 686 -16.94 19.39 -24.56
CA PHE A 686 -17.42 18.57 -23.43
C PHE A 686 -16.79 18.98 -22.10
N PHE A 687 -15.59 19.54 -22.14
CA PHE A 687 -14.88 20.07 -20.97
C PHE A 687 -15.05 21.59 -20.82
N GLY A 688 -15.89 22.23 -21.64
CA GLY A 688 -16.11 23.68 -21.61
C GLY A 688 -14.83 24.48 -21.91
N THR A 689 -13.89 23.87 -22.64
CA THR A 689 -12.60 24.46 -23.01
C THR A 689 -12.42 24.35 -24.52
N GLN A 690 -11.24 24.77 -24.98
CA GLN A 690 -10.84 24.66 -26.37
C GLN A 690 -9.39 24.24 -26.41
N CYS A 691 -9.10 23.10 -27.05
CA CYS A 691 -7.78 22.48 -27.01
C CYS A 691 -6.67 23.45 -27.47
N ASP A 692 -6.94 24.29 -28.45
CA ASP A 692 -5.93 25.19 -29.04
C ASP A 692 -5.67 26.48 -28.27
N ILE A 693 -6.55 26.84 -27.34
CA ILE A 693 -6.41 28.04 -26.50
C ILE A 693 -6.10 27.67 -25.05
N ALA A 694 -6.85 26.71 -24.52
CA ALA A 694 -6.72 26.24 -23.16
C ALA A 694 -5.65 25.14 -23.02
N GLY A 695 -5.26 24.48 -24.11
CA GLY A 695 -4.35 23.33 -24.10
C GLY A 695 -5.04 22.00 -23.77
N ILE A 696 -4.23 20.96 -23.68
CA ILE A 696 -4.62 19.58 -23.34
C ILE A 696 -4.64 19.42 -21.81
N ASP A 697 -5.71 18.86 -21.23
CA ASP A 697 -5.78 18.63 -19.78
C ASP A 697 -5.56 17.15 -19.46
N LEU A 698 -4.32 16.79 -19.12
CA LEU A 698 -3.97 15.40 -18.79
C LEU A 698 -4.74 14.86 -17.57
N PHE A 699 -5.24 15.74 -16.71
CA PHE A 699 -6.12 15.35 -15.60
C PHE A 699 -7.37 14.61 -16.12
N ASN A 700 -7.95 15.13 -17.20
CA ASN A 700 -9.19 14.68 -17.82
C ASN A 700 -8.99 13.80 -19.07
N ALA A 701 -7.76 13.68 -19.55
CA ALA A 701 -7.44 12.91 -20.75
C ALA A 701 -7.52 11.38 -20.54
N GLU A 702 -7.77 10.63 -21.61
CA GLU A 702 -7.76 9.17 -21.65
C GLU A 702 -6.35 8.67 -21.95
N ALA A 703 -5.66 8.16 -20.92
CA ALA A 703 -4.28 7.65 -21.03
C ALA A 703 -4.12 6.63 -22.17
N SER A 704 -5.04 5.68 -22.29
CA SER A 704 -4.97 4.64 -23.31
C SER A 704 -5.12 5.18 -24.74
N ALA A 705 -5.81 6.31 -24.96
CA ALA A 705 -5.92 6.95 -26.27
C ALA A 705 -4.60 7.59 -26.70
N ILE A 706 -3.97 8.32 -25.76
CA ILE A 706 -2.74 9.09 -25.98
C ILE A 706 -1.50 8.17 -26.08
N MET A 707 -1.56 6.96 -25.53
CA MET A 707 -0.39 6.07 -25.41
C MET A 707 -0.47 4.78 -26.21
N GLN A 708 -1.54 4.54 -26.97
CA GLN A 708 -1.73 3.29 -27.72
C GLN A 708 -0.62 2.96 -28.73
N SER A 709 0.15 3.96 -29.17
CA SER A 709 1.28 3.81 -30.09
C SER A 709 2.65 3.76 -29.40
N PHE A 710 2.68 3.80 -28.05
CA PHE A 710 3.92 3.83 -27.30
C PHE A 710 4.61 2.47 -27.26
N VAL A 711 5.95 2.47 -27.36
CA VAL A 711 6.75 1.28 -27.05
C VAL A 711 6.69 1.01 -25.55
N GLY A 712 6.34 -0.21 -25.16
CA GLY A 712 6.02 -0.57 -23.77
C GLY A 712 4.51 -0.63 -23.48
N PHE A 713 3.66 -0.17 -24.40
CA PHE A 713 2.22 -0.44 -24.38
C PHE A 713 1.98 -1.95 -24.41
N ASP A 714 0.95 -2.40 -23.69
CA ASP A 714 0.68 -3.83 -23.50
C ASP A 714 0.64 -4.56 -24.86
N GLY A 715 1.42 -5.62 -25.00
CA GLY A 715 1.67 -6.30 -26.28
C GLY A 715 3.07 -6.06 -26.86
N SER A 716 3.74 -4.96 -26.46
CA SER A 716 5.13 -4.67 -26.83
C SER A 716 6.09 -4.95 -25.66
N SER A 717 6.97 -5.95 -25.82
CA SER A 717 7.88 -6.41 -24.77
C SER A 717 9.20 -6.93 -25.34
N GLY A 718 10.19 -7.17 -24.47
CA GLY A 718 11.52 -7.63 -24.88
C GLY A 718 12.33 -6.53 -25.57
N ASP A 719 13.13 -6.87 -26.57
CA ASP A 719 14.02 -5.93 -27.28
C ASP A 719 13.29 -5.12 -28.38
N TRP A 720 12.08 -4.65 -28.09
CA TRP A 720 11.21 -3.99 -29.07
C TRP A 720 11.87 -2.76 -29.71
N THR A 721 11.69 -2.58 -31.02
CA THR A 721 12.09 -1.36 -31.75
C THR A 721 10.96 -0.87 -32.63
N THR A 722 10.83 0.46 -32.77
CA THR A 722 9.83 1.09 -33.66
C THR A 722 10.11 0.85 -35.15
N THR A 723 11.32 0.38 -35.47
CA THR A 723 11.78 0.17 -36.85
C THR A 723 11.58 -1.27 -37.35
N ASP A 724 11.22 -2.23 -36.49
CA ASP A 724 11.05 -3.62 -36.89
C ASP A 724 9.74 -3.85 -37.64
N ARG A 725 9.83 -4.10 -38.94
CA ARG A 725 8.69 -4.33 -39.83
C ARG A 725 8.05 -5.72 -39.67
N ARG A 726 8.73 -6.66 -39.02
CA ARG A 726 8.30 -8.06 -38.92
C ARG A 726 7.20 -8.24 -37.87
N VAL A 727 7.05 -7.28 -36.97
CA VAL A 727 6.02 -7.27 -35.92
C VAL A 727 5.09 -6.10 -36.16
N ALA A 728 3.80 -6.27 -35.89
CA ALA A 728 2.85 -5.17 -35.89
C ALA A 728 3.24 -4.18 -34.78
N GLN A 729 3.34 -2.89 -35.10
CA GLN A 729 3.72 -1.84 -34.16
C GLN A 729 2.52 -1.40 -33.32
N PRO A 730 2.72 -0.96 -32.06
CA PRO A 730 1.63 -0.38 -31.28
C PRO A 730 0.87 0.70 -32.05
N GLY A 731 -0.46 0.72 -31.92
CA GLY A 731 -1.34 1.64 -32.65
C GLY A 731 -1.63 1.29 -34.12
N THR A 732 -0.98 0.27 -34.69
CA THR A 732 -1.22 -0.15 -36.09
C THR A 732 -2.24 -1.28 -36.22
N VAL A 733 -2.80 -1.45 -37.42
CA VAL A 733 -3.71 -2.55 -37.73
C VAL A 733 -3.00 -3.90 -37.54
N GLY A 734 -3.64 -4.83 -36.83
CA GLY A 734 -3.08 -6.15 -36.55
C GLY A 734 -2.21 -6.23 -35.28
N PHE A 735 -1.97 -5.11 -34.58
CA PHE A 735 -1.32 -5.15 -33.28
C PHE A 735 -2.25 -5.73 -32.21
N GLU A 736 -1.83 -6.84 -31.61
CA GLU A 736 -2.53 -7.47 -30.49
C GLU A 736 -2.02 -6.92 -29.15
N GLY A 737 -2.67 -5.88 -28.63
CA GLY A 737 -2.25 -5.20 -27.41
C GLY A 737 -3.35 -4.92 -26.39
N GLY A 738 -3.03 -4.01 -25.48
CA GLY A 738 -3.95 -3.48 -24.46
C GLY A 738 -5.25 -2.94 -25.06
N PRO A 739 -6.39 -3.07 -24.34
CA PRO A 739 -7.61 -2.39 -24.74
C PRO A 739 -7.43 -0.87 -24.68
N VAL A 740 -7.97 -0.18 -25.68
CA VAL A 740 -7.89 1.26 -25.86
C VAL A 740 -9.28 1.88 -25.64
N CYS A 741 -9.35 2.91 -24.81
CA CYS A 741 -10.54 3.70 -24.47
C CYS A 741 -11.74 2.85 -24.04
N THR A 742 -11.51 1.78 -23.28
CA THR A 742 -12.60 0.87 -22.90
C THR A 742 -13.27 1.27 -21.59
N ARG A 743 -14.58 1.04 -21.51
CA ARG A 743 -15.40 1.17 -20.29
C ARG A 743 -16.30 -0.04 -20.11
N PHE A 744 -16.63 -0.38 -18.87
CA PHE A 744 -17.57 -1.46 -18.55
C PHE A 744 -18.75 -0.90 -17.78
N GLU A 745 -19.95 -1.02 -18.33
CA GLU A 745 -21.18 -0.53 -17.71
C GLU A 745 -22.37 -1.40 -18.16
N GLY A 746 -23.31 -1.69 -17.26
CA GLY A 746 -24.52 -2.45 -17.59
C GLY A 746 -24.24 -3.85 -18.17
N GLY A 747 -23.21 -4.53 -17.66
CA GLY A 747 -22.83 -5.89 -18.10
C GLY A 747 -22.14 -5.96 -19.46
N ARG A 748 -21.81 -4.81 -20.09
CA ARG A 748 -21.18 -4.75 -21.41
C ARG A 748 -19.94 -3.86 -21.42
N ARG A 749 -18.95 -4.25 -22.22
CA ARG A 749 -17.81 -3.40 -22.55
C ARG A 749 -18.15 -2.45 -23.71
N TYR A 750 -17.73 -1.20 -23.59
CA TYR A 750 -17.80 -0.16 -24.61
C TYR A 750 -16.39 0.30 -24.97
N VAL A 751 -16.22 0.79 -26.20
CA VAL A 751 -15.08 1.63 -26.59
C VAL A 751 -15.65 3.04 -26.66
N LEU A 752 -14.98 4.00 -26.02
CA LEU A 752 -15.43 5.38 -25.99
C LEU A 752 -15.50 5.96 -27.41
N PRO A 753 -16.48 6.83 -27.68
CA PRO A 753 -16.48 7.69 -28.85
C PRO A 753 -15.14 8.44 -29.00
N GLY A 754 -14.68 8.62 -30.23
CA GLY A 754 -13.36 9.21 -30.56
C GLY A 754 -12.25 8.16 -30.75
N CYS A 755 -12.38 6.95 -30.19
CA CYS A 755 -11.33 5.92 -30.26
C CYS A 755 -11.68 4.72 -31.15
N ARG A 756 -12.91 4.62 -31.66
CA ARG A 756 -13.33 3.43 -32.41
C ARG A 756 -12.61 3.42 -33.76
N ALA A 757 -12.25 2.23 -34.23
CA ALA A 757 -11.56 2.06 -35.51
C ALA A 757 -12.54 1.71 -36.64
N PRO A 758 -12.21 2.00 -37.91
CA PRO A 758 -13.00 1.54 -39.05
C PRO A 758 -13.24 0.02 -38.99
N GLY A 759 -14.52 -0.39 -39.10
CA GLY A 759 -14.94 -1.79 -38.99
C GLY A 759 -15.30 -2.25 -37.57
N GLU A 760 -15.08 -1.43 -36.54
CA GLU A 760 -15.58 -1.69 -35.20
C GLU A 760 -17.06 -1.35 -35.04
N ARG A 761 -17.73 -2.04 -34.11
CA ARG A 761 -19.16 -1.82 -33.86
C ARG A 761 -19.38 -0.40 -33.33
N GLY A 762 -20.17 0.37 -34.08
CA GLY A 762 -20.55 1.72 -33.71
C GLY A 762 -19.52 2.78 -34.07
N TYR A 763 -18.50 2.46 -34.88
CA TYR A 763 -17.66 3.46 -35.53
C TYR A 763 -18.51 4.42 -36.37
N ASP A 764 -18.26 5.72 -36.21
CA ASP A 764 -18.84 6.80 -36.99
C ASP A 764 -17.74 7.81 -37.30
N ILE A 765 -17.48 8.07 -38.59
CA ILE A 765 -16.43 9.01 -39.01
C ILE A 765 -16.67 10.43 -38.48
N LEU A 766 -17.93 10.83 -38.25
CA LEU A 766 -18.26 12.14 -37.68
C LEU A 766 -17.91 12.28 -36.20
N VAL A 767 -17.54 11.16 -35.55
CA VAL A 767 -17.31 11.08 -34.11
C VAL A 767 -15.93 10.53 -33.79
N ASP A 768 -15.45 9.54 -34.54
CA ASP A 768 -14.21 8.82 -34.29
C ASP A 768 -13.04 9.26 -35.19
N GLY A 769 -13.33 10.07 -36.21
CA GLY A 769 -12.38 10.46 -37.25
C GLY A 769 -11.88 9.27 -38.08
N SER A 770 -11.00 9.54 -39.04
CA SER A 770 -10.50 8.60 -40.04
C SER A 770 -8.99 8.57 -40.01
N PRO A 771 -8.34 7.39 -40.02
CA PRO A 771 -6.89 7.35 -40.20
C PRO A 771 -6.44 7.74 -41.62
N ALA A 772 -7.38 7.98 -42.56
CA ALA A 772 -7.14 8.45 -43.95
C ALA A 772 -6.03 7.70 -44.74
N GLY A 773 -5.74 6.45 -44.39
CA GLY A 773 -4.66 5.67 -45.00
C GLY A 773 -3.25 6.01 -44.50
N ALA A 774 -3.13 6.80 -43.43
CA ALA A 774 -1.87 7.09 -42.78
C ALA A 774 -1.15 5.81 -42.31
N VAL A 775 0.17 5.80 -42.47
CA VAL A 775 1.02 4.66 -42.14
C VAL A 775 2.13 5.05 -41.18
N HIS A 776 2.53 4.10 -40.34
CA HIS A 776 3.66 4.23 -39.44
C HIS A 776 4.94 4.57 -40.23
N PRO A 777 5.65 5.67 -39.90
CA PRO A 777 6.65 6.25 -40.80
C PRO A 777 7.89 5.36 -41.02
N PHE A 778 8.24 4.51 -40.05
CA PHE A 778 9.38 3.61 -40.17
C PHE A 778 9.04 2.24 -40.78
N THR A 779 7.82 1.73 -40.55
CA THR A 779 7.44 0.37 -40.94
C THR A 779 6.51 0.29 -42.15
N GLY A 780 5.72 1.34 -42.43
CA GLY A 780 4.69 1.37 -43.47
C GLY A 780 3.40 0.66 -43.09
N GLN A 781 3.24 0.27 -41.83
CA GLN A 781 2.03 -0.40 -41.34
C GLN A 781 0.91 0.63 -41.15
N PRO A 782 -0.33 0.36 -41.59
CA PRO A 782 -1.43 1.32 -41.46
C PRO A 782 -1.82 1.53 -40.00
N PHE A 783 -2.09 2.78 -39.64
CA PHE A 783 -2.62 3.12 -38.32
C PHE A 783 -4.06 2.62 -38.15
N ARG A 784 -4.42 2.28 -36.91
CA ARG A 784 -5.74 1.67 -36.61
C ARG A 784 -6.86 2.70 -36.57
N ASN A 785 -6.62 3.85 -35.95
CA ASN A 785 -7.54 4.98 -35.83
C ASN A 785 -6.74 6.29 -35.79
N GLU A 786 -7.39 7.43 -35.91
CA GLU A 786 -6.72 8.73 -35.90
C GLU A 786 -5.98 9.02 -34.59
N MET A 787 -6.58 8.66 -33.45
CA MET A 787 -5.93 8.80 -32.14
C MET A 787 -4.62 8.01 -32.00
N SER A 788 -4.40 6.97 -32.81
CA SER A 788 -3.13 6.23 -32.84
C SER A 788 -2.02 7.01 -33.56
N ILE A 789 -2.38 7.85 -34.52
CA ILE A 789 -1.47 8.79 -35.18
C ILE A 789 -1.04 9.87 -34.17
N LEU A 790 -2.01 10.47 -33.47
CA LEU A 790 -1.75 11.45 -32.41
C LEU A 790 -0.85 10.86 -31.31
N SER A 791 -1.14 9.63 -30.89
CA SER A 791 -0.32 8.90 -29.91
C SER A 791 1.12 8.70 -30.39
N TRP A 792 1.32 8.37 -31.68
CA TRP A 792 2.65 8.23 -32.27
C TRP A 792 3.40 9.56 -32.28
N ASN A 793 2.74 10.63 -32.72
CA ASN A 793 3.31 11.98 -32.75
C ASN A 793 3.78 12.39 -31.35
N PHE A 794 2.93 12.19 -30.35
CA PHE A 794 3.28 12.53 -28.97
C PHE A 794 4.49 11.71 -28.45
N MET A 795 4.59 10.42 -28.75
CA MET A 795 5.78 9.65 -28.42
C MET A 795 7.06 10.26 -29.04
N MET A 796 6.99 10.68 -30.32
CA MET A 796 8.13 11.33 -30.99
C MET A 796 8.45 12.70 -30.38
N VAL A 797 7.44 13.46 -29.94
CA VAL A 797 7.65 14.71 -29.18
C VAL A 797 8.42 14.44 -27.89
N LEU A 798 8.06 13.40 -27.13
CA LEU A 798 8.78 13.02 -25.90
C LEU A 798 10.23 12.59 -26.17
N VAL A 799 10.47 11.86 -27.26
CA VAL A 799 11.84 11.51 -27.70
C VAL A 799 12.65 12.77 -28.00
N GLY A 800 12.09 13.70 -28.79
CA GLY A 800 12.75 14.96 -29.12
C GLY A 800 13.05 15.82 -27.90
N ASN A 801 12.15 15.86 -26.91
CA ASN A 801 12.32 16.64 -25.68
C ASN A 801 13.33 16.04 -24.68
N SER A 802 13.91 14.87 -24.97
CA SER A 802 14.94 14.25 -24.13
C SER A 802 16.33 14.78 -24.46
N ILE A 803 16.50 16.10 -24.52
CA ILE A 803 17.69 16.78 -25.06
C ILE A 803 18.91 16.58 -24.13
N PRO A 804 20.14 16.39 -24.68
CA PRO A 804 21.34 16.25 -23.87
C PRO A 804 21.67 17.51 -23.05
N LYS A 805 21.98 17.34 -21.76
CA LYS A 805 22.46 18.44 -20.90
C LYS A 805 23.86 18.93 -21.31
N ASP A 806 24.72 18.00 -21.75
CA ASP A 806 26.03 18.29 -22.33
C ASP A 806 26.15 17.63 -23.71
N PRO A 807 26.12 18.41 -24.81
CA PRO A 807 26.26 17.89 -26.17
C PRO A 807 27.57 17.12 -26.42
N ARG A 808 28.60 17.26 -25.57
CA ARG A 808 29.86 16.53 -25.68
C ARG A 808 29.85 15.19 -24.93
N ARG A 809 28.88 14.98 -24.04
CA ARG A 809 28.78 13.80 -23.19
C ARG A 809 27.32 13.37 -23.01
N ILE A 810 26.77 12.84 -24.10
CA ILE A 810 25.39 12.35 -24.15
C ILE A 810 25.24 11.08 -23.33
N GLN A 811 24.30 11.08 -22.39
CA GLN A 811 23.95 9.92 -21.55
C GLN A 811 23.07 8.91 -22.30
N ILE A 812 22.82 7.75 -21.69
CA ILE A 812 21.98 6.70 -22.31
C ILE A 812 20.52 7.14 -22.51
N ASP A 813 20.04 8.05 -21.67
CA ASP A 813 18.66 8.50 -21.57
C ASP A 813 18.40 9.82 -22.30
N GLU A 814 19.43 10.36 -22.95
CA GLU A 814 19.41 11.59 -23.72
C GLU A 814 19.46 11.28 -25.23
N PHE A 815 18.72 12.04 -26.02
CA PHE A 815 18.60 11.87 -27.45
C PHE A 815 19.87 12.33 -28.16
N ASP A 816 20.51 11.43 -28.90
CA ASP A 816 21.69 11.72 -29.72
C ASP A 816 21.29 12.04 -31.17
N PRO A 817 21.33 13.33 -31.60
CA PRO A 817 20.94 13.69 -32.96
C PRO A 817 21.88 13.09 -34.02
N ASP A 818 23.16 12.87 -33.71
CA ASP A 818 24.12 12.21 -34.62
C ASP A 818 23.86 10.71 -34.77
N ARG A 819 23.19 10.08 -33.78
CA ARG A 819 22.84 8.66 -33.77
C ARG A 819 21.35 8.44 -33.49
N ALA A 820 20.48 9.15 -34.22
CA ALA A 820 19.02 9.21 -33.99
C ALA A 820 18.26 7.87 -33.99
N PHE A 821 18.87 6.75 -34.43
CA PHE A 821 18.29 5.40 -34.42
C PHE A 821 19.17 4.36 -33.68
N ARG A 822 20.01 4.81 -32.73
CA ARG A 822 20.83 3.91 -31.91
C ARG A 822 19.98 2.94 -31.10
N THR A 823 20.50 1.74 -30.84
CA THR A 823 19.77 0.68 -30.10
C THR A 823 20.21 0.52 -28.65
N ASP A 824 21.27 1.23 -28.27
CA ASP A 824 21.97 1.19 -26.97
C ASP A 824 21.66 2.42 -26.09
N GLY A 825 20.59 3.17 -26.40
CA GLY A 825 20.17 4.37 -25.67
C GLY A 825 18.96 5.05 -26.31
N CYS A 826 18.58 6.23 -25.79
CA CYS A 826 17.47 7.05 -26.26
C CYS A 826 17.61 7.37 -27.75
N SER A 827 16.56 7.05 -28.52
CA SER A 827 16.52 7.23 -29.97
C SER A 827 15.09 7.08 -30.49
N PHE A 828 14.87 7.37 -31.78
CA PHE A 828 13.60 7.06 -32.45
C PHE A 828 13.32 5.56 -32.52
N ALA A 829 14.36 4.72 -32.58
CA ALA A 829 14.24 3.26 -32.59
C ALA A 829 13.91 2.70 -31.21
N LYS A 830 14.39 3.37 -30.15
CA LYS A 830 14.30 2.95 -28.75
C LYS A 830 13.77 4.08 -27.82
N PRO A 831 12.52 4.55 -28.02
CA PRO A 831 11.94 5.66 -27.24
C PRO A 831 11.92 5.43 -25.72
N GLN A 832 11.83 4.17 -25.28
CA GLN A 832 11.72 3.80 -23.87
C GLN A 832 12.93 4.17 -23.00
N PHE A 833 14.09 4.44 -23.62
CA PHE A 833 15.28 4.91 -22.89
C PHE A 833 15.24 6.42 -22.68
N CYS A 834 14.44 7.16 -23.45
CA CYS A 834 14.40 8.62 -23.40
C CYS A 834 13.80 9.10 -22.07
N ASN A 835 14.46 10.05 -21.42
CA ASN A 835 14.09 10.48 -20.07
C ASN A 835 12.65 11.03 -20.00
N ALA A 836 12.22 11.90 -20.92
CA ALA A 836 10.88 12.47 -20.95
C ALA A 836 9.82 11.40 -21.23
N PHE A 837 10.13 10.42 -22.09
CA PHE A 837 9.28 9.25 -22.30
C PHE A 837 9.11 8.45 -21.01
N SER A 838 10.22 8.07 -20.35
CA SER A 838 10.19 7.23 -19.17
C SER A 838 9.47 7.91 -17.99
N SER A 839 9.69 9.21 -17.81
CA SER A 839 9.01 10.03 -16.79
C SER A 839 7.50 10.12 -17.03
N PHE A 840 7.10 10.39 -18.28
CA PHE A 840 5.68 10.42 -18.64
C PHE A 840 5.02 9.04 -18.48
N TRP A 841 5.71 7.98 -18.90
CA TRP A 841 5.23 6.60 -18.77
C TRP A 841 4.98 6.20 -17.31
N LEU A 842 5.71 6.74 -16.34
CA LEU A 842 5.47 6.46 -14.91
C LEU A 842 4.16 7.07 -14.38
N SER A 843 3.56 8.04 -15.09
CA SER A 843 2.28 8.65 -14.70
C SER A 843 1.05 7.80 -15.02
N VAL A 844 1.24 6.65 -15.67
CA VAL A 844 0.15 5.70 -15.97
C VAL A 844 0.20 4.44 -15.14
N SER A 845 -0.96 3.80 -15.06
CA SER A 845 -1.22 2.60 -14.29
C SER A 845 -2.00 1.59 -15.14
N SER A 846 -2.10 0.35 -14.69
CA SER A 846 -2.78 -0.72 -15.42
C SER A 846 -3.80 -1.43 -14.53
N LYS A 847 -5.03 -1.56 -15.04
CA LYS A 847 -6.12 -2.32 -14.41
C LYS A 847 -5.97 -3.83 -14.61
N ARG A 848 -6.84 -4.62 -13.97
CA ARG A 848 -6.91 -6.07 -14.20
C ARG A 848 -7.28 -6.38 -15.66
N PRO A 849 -6.79 -7.47 -16.27
CA PRO A 849 -7.20 -7.90 -17.61
C PRO A 849 -8.60 -8.55 -17.63
N SER A 850 -9.56 -8.00 -16.89
CA SER A 850 -10.95 -8.49 -16.84
C SER A 850 -11.86 -7.59 -17.65
N VAL A 851 -12.88 -8.15 -18.31
CA VAL A 851 -13.89 -7.34 -19.03
C VAL A 851 -14.60 -6.38 -18.08
N ARG A 852 -14.77 -6.77 -16.80
CA ARG A 852 -15.39 -5.94 -15.75
C ARG A 852 -14.63 -4.65 -15.44
N THR A 853 -13.33 -4.59 -15.73
CA THR A 853 -12.46 -3.41 -15.57
C THR A 853 -12.10 -2.74 -16.90
N GLY A 854 -12.81 -3.08 -17.98
CA GLY A 854 -12.47 -2.60 -19.33
C GLY A 854 -11.31 -3.37 -19.99
N GLY A 855 -10.76 -4.41 -19.36
CA GLY A 855 -9.77 -5.32 -19.91
C GLY A 855 -10.24 -6.08 -21.17
N ASN A 856 -9.32 -6.81 -21.82
CA ASN A 856 -9.63 -7.69 -22.96
C ASN A 856 -9.38 -9.19 -22.69
N GLY A 857 -9.19 -9.60 -21.43
CA GLY A 857 -8.87 -10.97 -21.04
C GLY A 857 -7.36 -11.28 -21.01
N ARG A 858 -6.56 -10.58 -21.80
CA ARG A 858 -5.09 -10.73 -21.85
C ARG A 858 -4.36 -9.56 -21.18
N PHE A 859 -4.84 -8.35 -21.42
CA PHE A 859 -4.28 -7.11 -20.95
C PHE A 859 -5.35 -6.23 -20.27
N GLY A 860 -4.91 -5.46 -19.29
CA GLY A 860 -5.74 -4.49 -18.59
C GLY A 860 -5.82 -3.16 -19.31
N ARG A 861 -6.82 -2.34 -18.97
CA ARG A 861 -6.90 -0.95 -19.43
C ARG A 861 -5.79 -0.10 -18.78
N ARG A 862 -5.27 0.87 -19.53
CA ARG A 862 -4.33 1.90 -19.06
C ARG A 862 -5.07 3.16 -18.65
N ASP A 863 -4.84 3.61 -17.42
CA ASP A 863 -5.38 4.85 -16.85
C ASP A 863 -4.24 5.70 -16.28
N PHE A 864 -4.40 7.02 -16.23
CA PHE A 864 -3.48 7.84 -15.45
C PHE A 864 -3.59 7.51 -13.95
N GLN A 865 -2.52 7.70 -13.19
CA GLN A 865 -2.48 7.36 -11.76
C GLN A 865 -3.50 8.11 -10.90
N TRP A 866 -3.98 9.28 -11.35
CA TRP A 866 -5.07 10.04 -10.70
C TRP A 866 -6.47 9.60 -11.13
N GLN A 867 -6.58 8.73 -12.13
CA GLN A 867 -7.82 8.11 -12.60
C GLN A 867 -7.88 6.63 -12.16
N ASP A 868 -7.17 6.30 -11.09
CA ASP A 868 -7.11 4.96 -10.52
C ASP A 868 -6.73 5.03 -9.04
N GLY A 869 -6.94 3.94 -8.31
CA GLY A 869 -6.75 3.82 -6.88
C GLY A 869 -8.01 4.13 -6.08
N THR A 870 -7.90 3.92 -4.78
CA THR A 870 -8.98 4.14 -3.83
C THR A 870 -8.38 4.50 -2.47
N PRO A 871 -8.91 5.52 -1.77
CA PRO A 871 -8.73 5.63 -0.33
C PRO A 871 -9.52 4.53 0.37
N VAL A 872 -8.88 3.93 1.36
CA VAL A 872 -9.46 2.90 2.22
C VAL A 872 -9.42 3.32 3.68
N VAL A 873 -10.38 2.85 4.46
CA VAL A 873 -10.41 3.00 5.91
C VAL A 873 -10.34 1.63 6.57
N VAL A 874 -9.65 1.57 7.71
CA VAL A 874 -9.58 0.36 8.54
C VAL A 874 -10.82 0.32 9.43
N ARG A 875 -11.54 -0.81 9.46
CA ARG A 875 -12.75 -0.99 10.27
C ARG A 875 -12.76 -2.33 10.97
N TYR A 876 -13.52 -2.39 12.07
CA TYR A 876 -13.77 -3.59 12.84
C TYR A 876 -15.22 -4.03 12.67
N GLN A 877 -15.42 -5.32 12.39
CA GLN A 877 -16.75 -5.88 12.19
C GLN A 877 -17.27 -6.47 13.50
N LYS A 878 -18.50 -6.14 13.89
CA LYS A 878 -19.21 -6.83 14.96
C LYS A 878 -19.87 -8.10 14.42
N ARG A 879 -19.70 -9.23 15.09
CA ARG A 879 -20.13 -10.57 14.63
C ARG A 879 -20.63 -11.43 15.79
N ASN A 880 -21.39 -12.46 15.47
CA ASN A 880 -21.76 -13.52 16.40
C ASN A 880 -20.83 -14.74 16.19
N VAL A 881 -20.37 -15.34 17.29
CA VAL A 881 -19.61 -16.58 17.31
C VAL A 881 -20.32 -17.61 18.18
N LEU A 882 -20.92 -18.62 17.55
CA LEU A 882 -21.50 -19.77 18.22
C LEU A 882 -20.45 -20.87 18.37
N GLY A 883 -20.13 -21.26 19.59
CA GLY A 883 -19.12 -22.27 19.93
C GLY A 883 -19.70 -23.53 20.57
N PHE A 884 -19.08 -24.67 20.28
CA PHE A 884 -19.33 -25.95 20.93
C PHE A 884 -18.01 -26.66 21.22
N SER A 885 -17.76 -27.06 22.46
CA SER A 885 -16.60 -27.89 22.82
C SER A 885 -17.00 -29.18 23.53
N MET A 886 -16.18 -30.20 23.36
CA MET A 886 -16.31 -31.48 24.03
C MET A 886 -14.94 -32.06 24.36
N ASP A 887 -14.73 -32.46 25.61
CA ASP A 887 -13.54 -33.20 26.04
C ASP A 887 -13.90 -34.55 26.62
N PHE A 888 -13.02 -35.53 26.41
CA PHE A 888 -13.12 -36.82 27.05
C PHE A 888 -11.78 -37.54 27.12
N ALA A 889 -11.61 -38.35 28.16
CA ALA A 889 -10.52 -39.31 28.25
C ALA A 889 -10.89 -40.62 27.54
N GLU A 890 -9.99 -41.14 26.71
CA GLU A 890 -10.16 -42.40 25.98
C GLU A 890 -9.25 -43.49 26.59
N ASP A 891 -9.88 -44.55 27.09
CA ASP A 891 -9.21 -45.57 27.90
C ASP A 891 -8.33 -46.55 27.14
N VAL A 892 -8.59 -46.82 25.85
CA VAL A 892 -7.86 -47.83 25.07
C VAL A 892 -6.48 -47.30 24.64
N SER A 893 -6.46 -46.10 24.09
CA SER A 893 -5.27 -45.39 23.64
C SER A 893 -4.57 -44.62 24.76
N LYS A 894 -5.24 -44.42 25.92
CA LYS A 894 -4.75 -43.65 27.07
C LYS A 894 -4.44 -42.21 26.69
N SER A 895 -5.33 -41.60 25.92
CA SER A 895 -5.22 -40.22 25.46
C SER A 895 -6.43 -39.40 25.86
N ASN A 896 -6.22 -38.11 26.07
CA ASN A 896 -7.31 -37.14 26.24
C ASN A 896 -7.58 -36.47 24.90
N TRP A 897 -8.86 -36.35 24.53
CA TRP A 897 -9.30 -35.72 23.30
C TRP A 897 -10.10 -34.47 23.63
N ALA A 898 -9.83 -33.38 22.93
CA ALA A 898 -10.66 -32.18 22.95
C ALA A 898 -11.08 -31.82 21.53
N ILE A 899 -12.36 -31.54 21.35
CA ILE A 899 -12.97 -31.13 20.10
C ILE A 899 -13.60 -29.76 20.32
N GLU A 900 -13.29 -28.81 19.44
CA GLU A 900 -13.88 -27.48 19.46
C GLU A 900 -14.42 -27.13 18.09
N PHE A 901 -15.63 -26.59 18.05
CA PHE A 901 -16.26 -26.12 16.84
C PHE A 901 -16.75 -24.69 17.06
N THR A 902 -16.59 -23.83 16.07
CA THR A 902 -17.27 -22.53 16.02
C THR A 902 -17.91 -22.30 14.66
N TRP A 903 -19.09 -21.70 14.68
CA TRP A 903 -19.73 -21.12 13.50
C TRP A 903 -19.81 -19.61 13.68
N ILE A 904 -19.38 -18.89 12.65
CA ILE A 904 -19.39 -17.43 12.59
C ILE A 904 -20.14 -17.05 11.32
N ASP A 905 -21.22 -16.30 11.46
CA ASP A 905 -22.07 -15.85 10.37
C ASP A 905 -21.65 -14.47 9.84
N ASP A 906 -22.01 -14.22 8.57
CA ASP A 906 -21.93 -12.91 7.91
C ASP A 906 -20.55 -12.20 8.00
N ILE A 907 -19.44 -12.95 7.98
CA ILE A 907 -18.10 -12.35 8.03
C ILE A 907 -17.72 -11.69 6.70
N LEU A 908 -17.13 -10.51 6.77
CA LEU A 908 -16.59 -9.81 5.61
C LEU A 908 -15.22 -10.38 5.24
N GLN A 909 -15.14 -11.00 4.06
CA GLN A 909 -13.90 -11.54 3.51
C GLN A 909 -13.49 -10.74 2.27
N GLY A 910 -12.20 -10.44 2.14
CA GLY A 910 -11.67 -9.81 0.93
C GLY A 910 -11.94 -10.64 -0.33
N ASP A 911 -12.50 -10.01 -1.37
CA ASP A 911 -12.79 -10.61 -2.68
C ASP A 911 -12.28 -9.73 -3.82
N ASN A 912 -11.23 -10.19 -4.50
CA ASN A 912 -10.60 -9.46 -5.61
C ASN A 912 -11.49 -9.39 -6.87
N ASP A 913 -12.61 -10.13 -6.91
CA ASP A 913 -13.60 -10.11 -7.99
C ASP A 913 -14.80 -9.17 -7.74
N GLN A 914 -14.89 -8.52 -6.57
CA GLN A 914 -15.90 -7.47 -6.28
C GLN A 914 -15.36 -6.05 -6.50
N GLN A 915 -16.26 -5.09 -6.66
CA GLN A 915 -15.89 -3.68 -6.88
C GLN A 915 -15.50 -2.95 -5.59
N ASP A 916 -16.20 -3.24 -4.49
CA ASP A 916 -15.89 -2.82 -3.12
C ASP A 916 -14.78 -3.65 -2.47
N GLY A 917 -14.46 -4.81 -3.06
CA GLY A 917 -13.40 -5.70 -2.61
C GLY A 917 -13.78 -6.62 -1.45
N LEU A 918 -15.07 -6.71 -1.10
CA LEU A 918 -15.55 -7.49 0.06
C LEU A 918 -16.67 -8.45 -0.35
N SER A 919 -16.84 -9.54 0.39
CA SER A 919 -17.97 -10.46 0.26
C SER A 919 -18.31 -11.04 1.63
N GLU A 920 -19.61 -11.12 1.92
CA GLU A 920 -20.15 -11.77 3.12
C GLU A 920 -20.15 -13.29 2.92
N VAL A 921 -19.63 -14.00 3.93
CA VAL A 921 -19.53 -15.47 3.96
C VAL A 921 -19.67 -15.99 5.40
N ASP A 922 -19.90 -17.30 5.56
CA ASP A 922 -19.82 -17.94 6.88
C ASP A 922 -18.48 -18.65 7.06
N SER A 923 -17.99 -18.73 8.30
CA SER A 923 -16.82 -19.52 8.67
C SER A 923 -17.20 -20.61 9.67
N PHE A 924 -16.73 -21.82 9.38
CA PHE A 924 -16.85 -22.98 10.25
C PHE A 924 -15.45 -23.43 10.64
N ASN A 925 -15.12 -23.37 11.92
CA ASN A 925 -13.80 -23.72 12.43
C ASN A 925 -13.90 -24.93 13.34
N LEU A 926 -13.13 -25.98 13.05
CA LEU A 926 -13.06 -27.21 13.83
C LEU A 926 -11.62 -27.42 14.31
N THR A 927 -11.45 -27.64 15.60
CA THR A 927 -10.20 -28.05 16.21
C THR A 927 -10.38 -29.42 16.81
N ILE A 928 -9.41 -30.31 16.58
CA ILE A 928 -9.31 -31.61 17.26
C ILE A 928 -7.92 -31.67 17.87
N SER A 929 -7.82 -31.92 19.16
CA SER A 929 -6.56 -32.16 19.85
C SER A 929 -6.57 -33.51 20.57
N ALA A 930 -5.39 -34.12 20.64
CA ALA A 930 -5.16 -35.38 21.32
C ALA A 930 -3.84 -35.34 22.09
N ASP A 931 -3.93 -35.62 23.39
CA ASP A 931 -2.81 -35.59 24.32
C ASP A 931 -2.53 -36.98 24.88
N ARG A 932 -1.27 -37.38 24.83
CA ARG A 932 -0.86 -38.71 25.31
C ARG A 932 0.52 -38.71 25.97
N PRO A 933 0.61 -38.97 27.28
CA PRO A 933 1.87 -39.33 27.91
C PRO A 933 2.30 -40.74 27.46
N THR A 934 3.50 -40.88 26.91
CA THR A 934 4.03 -42.13 26.36
C THR A 934 5.46 -42.40 26.84
N PHE A 935 5.75 -43.63 27.25
CA PHE A 935 7.12 -44.03 27.58
C PHE A 935 7.93 -44.30 26.30
N VAL A 936 9.07 -43.61 26.16
CA VAL A 936 10.06 -43.85 25.10
C VAL A 936 11.37 -44.27 25.77
N ASN A 937 11.41 -45.53 26.20
CA ASN A 937 12.41 -46.05 27.15
C ASN A 937 13.87 -45.88 26.71
N PHE A 938 14.16 -45.82 25.41
CA PHE A 938 15.52 -45.63 24.90
C PHE A 938 16.00 -44.18 24.98
N LEU A 939 15.09 -43.20 25.09
CA LEU A 939 15.44 -41.79 25.32
C LEU A 939 15.36 -41.45 26.81
N ASN A 940 14.28 -41.86 27.48
CA ASN A 940 14.08 -41.62 28.91
C ASN A 940 13.26 -42.77 29.52
N ALA A 941 13.90 -43.60 30.34
CA ALA A 941 13.24 -44.71 31.01
C ALA A 941 12.49 -44.30 32.29
N ASN A 942 12.77 -43.11 32.84
CA ASN A 942 12.26 -42.67 34.14
C ASN A 942 11.11 -41.66 34.04
N ARG A 943 10.84 -41.11 32.85
CA ARG A 943 9.78 -40.12 32.61
C ARG A 943 9.12 -40.37 31.27
N THR A 944 7.82 -40.08 31.18
CA THR A 944 7.07 -40.10 29.92
C THR A 944 7.42 -38.88 29.05
N PHE A 945 7.20 -39.03 27.75
CA PHE A 945 7.09 -37.92 26.81
C PHE A 945 5.61 -37.56 26.69
N LEU A 946 5.27 -36.29 26.87
CA LEU A 946 3.95 -35.79 26.53
C LEU A 946 3.96 -35.45 25.04
N PHE A 947 3.14 -36.16 24.27
CA PHE A 947 2.84 -35.84 22.89
C PHE A 947 1.48 -35.16 22.83
N ASN A 948 1.44 -33.95 22.29
CA ASN A 948 0.22 -33.19 21.99
C ASN A 948 0.15 -33.01 20.48
N ALA A 949 -0.96 -33.44 19.87
CA ALA A 949 -1.19 -33.28 18.44
C ALA A 949 -2.52 -32.55 18.25
N GLN A 950 -2.53 -31.49 17.45
CA GLN A 950 -3.74 -30.71 17.18
C GLN A 950 -3.90 -30.48 15.68
N VAL A 951 -5.14 -30.52 15.20
CA VAL A 951 -5.52 -30.24 13.82
C VAL A 951 -6.62 -29.19 13.82
N PHE A 952 -6.37 -28.10 13.11
CA PHE A 952 -7.28 -26.98 12.91
C PHE A 952 -7.78 -27.00 11.48
N VAL A 953 -9.09 -27.01 11.30
CA VAL A 953 -9.75 -27.03 10.00
C VAL A 953 -10.73 -25.89 9.94
N ARG A 954 -10.47 -24.91 9.07
CA ARG A 954 -11.41 -23.85 8.74
C ARG A 954 -12.07 -24.14 7.40
N TYR A 955 -13.39 -24.00 7.33
CA TYR A 955 -14.19 -24.05 6.11
C TYR A 955 -14.95 -22.74 5.93
N VAL A 956 -14.78 -22.11 4.78
CA VAL A 956 -15.49 -20.87 4.42
C VAL A 956 -16.61 -21.20 3.43
N SER A 957 -17.85 -20.90 3.81
CA SER A 957 -19.01 -21.08 2.93
C SER A 957 -18.94 -20.07 1.78
N GLY A 958 -19.49 -20.43 0.61
CA GLY A 958 -19.54 -19.48 -0.51
C GLY A 958 -18.20 -19.08 -1.13
N TYR A 959 -17.10 -19.82 -0.87
CA TYR A 959 -15.77 -19.55 -1.42
C TYR A 959 -15.77 -19.24 -2.93
N ARG A 960 -15.06 -18.18 -3.31
CA ARG A 960 -14.88 -17.75 -4.70
C ARG A 960 -13.41 -17.71 -5.08
N LYS A 961 -13.11 -17.84 -6.37
CA LYS A 961 -11.74 -17.77 -6.89
C LYS A 961 -11.06 -16.41 -6.67
N GLY A 962 -11.85 -15.35 -6.51
CA GLY A 962 -11.36 -14.01 -6.20
C GLY A 962 -10.82 -13.86 -4.78
N PHE A 963 -11.06 -14.82 -3.88
CA PHE A 963 -10.57 -14.72 -2.51
C PHE A 963 -9.03 -14.89 -2.47
N PRO A 964 -8.32 -14.09 -1.65
CA PRO A 964 -6.88 -14.20 -1.51
C PRO A 964 -6.45 -15.48 -0.75
N SER A 965 -7.38 -16.16 -0.06
CA SER A 965 -7.15 -17.42 0.66
C SER A 965 -6.98 -18.64 -0.26
N ASN A 966 -6.52 -19.77 0.29
CA ASN A 966 -6.21 -21.00 -0.47
C ASN A 966 -7.33 -22.03 -0.40
N GLY A 967 -8.37 -21.83 -1.21
CA GLY A 967 -9.50 -22.74 -1.27
C GLY A 967 -10.49 -22.51 -0.11
N PRO A 968 -11.63 -23.21 -0.15
CA PRO A 968 -12.64 -23.11 0.90
C PRO A 968 -12.19 -23.74 2.22
N TRP A 969 -11.24 -24.68 2.18
CA TRP A 969 -10.70 -25.38 3.34
C TRP A 969 -9.30 -24.87 3.66
N SER A 970 -9.00 -24.64 4.92
CA SER A 970 -7.66 -24.36 5.44
C SER A 970 -7.33 -25.34 6.57
N THR A 971 -6.20 -26.04 6.50
CA THR A 971 -5.81 -27.02 7.51
C THR A 971 -4.42 -26.73 8.06
N LEU A 972 -4.34 -26.57 9.38
CA LEU A 972 -3.11 -26.40 10.12
C LEU A 972 -2.96 -27.52 11.14
N MET A 973 -1.74 -28.03 11.29
CA MET A 973 -1.40 -29.10 12.21
C MET A 973 -0.30 -28.66 13.15
N THR A 974 -0.42 -29.03 14.42
CA THR A 974 0.61 -28.85 15.43
C THR A 974 0.98 -30.20 16.04
N PHE A 975 2.25 -30.37 16.34
CA PHE A 975 2.75 -31.53 17.06
C PHE A 975 3.83 -31.09 18.05
N THR A 976 3.56 -31.29 19.33
CA THR A 976 4.45 -30.93 20.42
C THR A 976 4.91 -32.18 21.15
N ALA A 977 6.21 -32.26 21.44
CA ALA A 977 6.82 -33.30 22.26
C ALA A 977 7.65 -32.65 23.38
N THR A 978 7.33 -32.98 24.62
CA THR A 978 8.05 -32.48 25.80
C THR A 978 8.34 -33.61 26.80
N THR A 979 9.47 -33.52 27.50
CA THR A 979 9.85 -34.46 28.56
C THR A 979 10.78 -33.80 29.58
N GLY A 980 10.99 -34.46 30.72
CA GLY A 980 11.86 -33.99 31.79
C GLY A 980 13.00 -34.98 32.09
N TYR A 981 14.22 -34.47 32.18
CA TYR A 981 15.42 -35.19 32.60
C TYR A 981 15.95 -34.68 33.94
N PHE A 982 16.71 -35.52 34.65
CA PHE A 982 17.38 -35.18 35.90
C PHE A 982 16.45 -34.60 36.97
N GLN A 983 15.32 -35.29 37.24
CA GLN A 983 14.27 -34.83 38.17
C GLN A 983 13.65 -33.49 37.72
N ASP A 984 13.28 -33.41 36.43
CA ASP A 984 12.67 -32.22 35.80
C ASP A 984 13.53 -30.95 35.89
N ARG A 985 14.85 -31.11 36.07
CA ARG A 985 15.80 -30.00 36.00
C ARG A 985 16.12 -29.62 34.56
N MET A 986 16.07 -30.55 33.62
CA MET A 986 16.29 -30.26 32.20
C MET A 986 15.05 -30.67 31.41
N ASN A 987 14.35 -29.69 30.85
CA ASN A 987 13.07 -29.86 30.18
C ASN A 987 13.20 -29.43 28.71
N PRO A 988 13.56 -30.36 27.80
CA PRO A 988 13.48 -30.13 26.37
C PRO A 988 12.05 -30.17 25.86
N SER A 989 11.71 -29.25 24.95
CA SER A 989 10.46 -29.21 24.22
C SER A 989 10.72 -28.94 22.73
N MET A 990 9.91 -29.57 21.87
CA MET A 990 9.91 -29.35 20.43
C MET A 990 8.47 -29.27 19.93
N THR A 991 8.14 -28.19 19.24
CA THR A 991 6.84 -27.97 18.59
C THR A 991 7.05 -27.82 17.09
N LEU A 992 6.30 -28.59 16.31
CA LEU A 992 6.22 -28.50 14.87
C LEU A 992 4.86 -27.93 14.49
N VAL A 993 4.85 -26.93 13.62
CA VAL A 993 3.64 -26.32 13.07
C VAL A 993 3.69 -26.42 11.56
N TRP A 994 2.59 -26.83 10.94
CA TRP A 994 2.50 -26.94 9.48
C TRP A 994 1.11 -26.57 8.97
N ASP A 995 1.05 -25.61 8.04
CA ASP A 995 -0.14 -25.25 7.30
C ASP A 995 -0.08 -25.88 5.90
N LEU A 996 -1.00 -26.83 5.66
CA LEU A 996 -1.06 -27.62 4.42
C LEU A 996 -1.42 -26.76 3.21
N ASN A 997 -2.28 -25.77 3.39
CA ASN A 997 -2.81 -24.97 2.30
C ASN A 997 -1.80 -23.91 1.86
N SER A 998 -1.14 -23.26 2.82
CA SER A 998 -0.13 -22.24 2.50
C SER A 998 1.26 -22.81 2.16
N ASP A 999 1.51 -24.09 2.47
CA ASP A 999 2.83 -24.74 2.34
C ASP A 999 3.87 -23.94 3.14
N SER A 1000 3.54 -23.72 4.41
CA SER A 1000 4.36 -22.99 5.37
C SER A 1000 4.33 -23.67 6.73
N GLY A 1001 5.37 -23.45 7.53
CA GLY A 1001 5.53 -24.14 8.80
C GLY A 1001 6.57 -23.51 9.70
N ALA A 1002 6.63 -24.00 10.93
CA ALA A 1002 7.62 -23.60 11.91
C ALA A 1002 8.13 -24.81 12.72
N ALA A 1003 9.38 -24.73 13.16
CA ALA A 1003 9.97 -25.65 14.12
C ALA A 1003 10.49 -24.85 15.32
N LEU A 1004 9.88 -25.05 16.47
CA LEU A 1004 10.17 -24.33 17.71
C LEU A 1004 10.83 -25.33 18.67
N GLY A 1005 12.10 -25.12 18.98
CA GLY A 1005 12.86 -26.00 19.88
C GLY A 1005 13.40 -25.22 21.06
N GLN A 1006 13.24 -25.74 22.27
CA GLN A 1006 13.84 -25.12 23.44
C GLN A 1006 14.27 -26.14 24.49
N VAL A 1007 15.24 -25.74 25.31
CA VAL A 1007 15.69 -26.49 26.48
C VAL A 1007 15.70 -25.54 27.66
N GLN A 1008 14.89 -25.83 28.67
CA GLN A 1008 14.93 -25.16 29.96
C GLN A 1008 15.81 -25.97 30.93
N TYR A 1009 16.71 -25.30 31.64
CA TYR A 1009 17.50 -25.85 32.72
C TYR A 1009 17.22 -25.10 34.04
N ARG A 1010 16.75 -25.80 35.05
CA ARG A 1010 16.47 -25.29 36.40
C ARG A 1010 17.68 -25.54 37.29
N PHE A 1011 18.42 -24.47 37.62
CA PHE A 1011 19.59 -24.54 38.51
C PHE A 1011 19.18 -24.70 39.98
N SER A 1012 18.06 -24.06 40.36
CA SER A 1012 17.46 -24.15 41.69
C SER A 1012 15.93 -24.01 41.58
N SER A 1013 15.23 -23.92 42.72
CA SER A 1013 13.80 -23.56 42.75
C SER A 1013 13.53 -22.15 42.23
N ASN A 1014 14.53 -21.26 42.27
CA ASN A 1014 14.37 -19.84 42.02
C ASN A 1014 15.02 -19.45 40.69
N LEU A 1015 16.07 -20.14 40.25
CA LEU A 1015 16.84 -19.78 39.05
C LEU A 1015 16.69 -20.82 37.94
N SER A 1016 16.31 -20.36 36.75
CA SER A 1016 16.30 -21.17 35.53
C SER A 1016 16.86 -20.40 34.34
N ALA A 1017 17.39 -21.14 33.35
CA ALA A 1017 17.76 -20.60 32.05
C ALA A 1017 17.12 -21.43 30.94
N THR A 1018 16.68 -20.76 29.88
CA THR A 1018 16.14 -21.38 28.67
C THR A 1018 16.95 -20.93 27.47
N VAL A 1019 17.28 -21.86 26.58
CA VAL A 1019 17.85 -21.56 25.27
C VAL A 1019 16.99 -22.24 24.22
N GLY A 1020 16.69 -21.53 23.13
CA GLY A 1020 15.85 -22.07 22.08
C GLY A 1020 16.06 -21.41 20.73
N PHE A 1021 15.34 -21.94 19.75
CA PHE A 1021 15.28 -21.47 18.39
C PHE A 1021 13.84 -21.53 17.85
N ALA A 1022 13.57 -20.70 16.85
CA ALA A 1022 12.37 -20.79 16.03
C ALA A 1022 12.79 -20.73 14.56
N LEU A 1023 12.51 -21.77 13.79
CA LEU A 1023 12.80 -21.82 12.36
C LEU A 1023 11.50 -21.72 11.59
N PHE A 1024 11.46 -20.86 10.56
CA PHE A 1024 10.27 -20.64 9.76
C PHE A 1024 10.50 -21.02 8.30
N ALA A 1025 9.47 -21.57 7.68
CA ALA A 1025 9.48 -21.93 6.27
C ALA A 1025 8.20 -21.46 5.60
N GLY A 1026 8.31 -20.98 4.36
CA GLY A 1026 7.14 -20.58 3.59
C GLY A 1026 7.45 -20.00 2.22
N ARG A 1027 6.40 -19.77 1.44
CA ARG A 1027 6.52 -19.33 0.05
C ARG A 1027 5.57 -18.20 -0.28
N THR A 1028 6.00 -17.33 -1.18
CA THR A 1028 5.13 -16.33 -1.78
C THR A 1028 4.24 -16.99 -2.84
N GLN A 1029 2.96 -16.64 -2.82
CA GLN A 1029 1.95 -17.20 -3.71
C GLN A 1029 1.34 -16.12 -4.61
N ARG A 1030 0.83 -16.51 -5.78
CA ARG A 1030 0.24 -15.59 -6.76
C ARG A 1030 -1.27 -15.61 -6.66
N LYS A 1031 -1.87 -14.44 -6.52
CA LYS A 1031 -3.32 -14.22 -6.55
C LYS A 1031 -3.69 -13.27 -7.68
N ASP A 1032 -4.93 -13.34 -8.14
CA ASP A 1032 -5.41 -12.37 -9.11
C ASP A 1032 -5.43 -10.99 -8.46
N MET A 1033 -4.99 -9.97 -9.19
CA MET A 1033 -5.13 -8.60 -8.74
C MET A 1033 -6.61 -8.21 -8.56
N GLU A 1034 -6.89 -7.34 -7.60
CA GLU A 1034 -8.21 -6.74 -7.40
C GLU A 1034 -8.73 -6.02 -8.67
N ILE A 1035 -10.05 -6.02 -8.84
CA ILE A 1035 -10.72 -5.22 -9.89
C ILE A 1035 -10.44 -3.71 -9.70
N ASN A 1036 -10.53 -3.24 -8.46
CA ASN A 1036 -10.25 -1.87 -8.05
C ASN A 1036 -9.17 -1.88 -6.94
N PRO A 1037 -7.88 -1.90 -7.28
CA PRO A 1037 -6.82 -1.97 -6.27
C PRO A 1037 -6.70 -0.64 -5.50
N ILE A 1038 -6.21 -0.73 -4.25
CA ILE A 1038 -5.94 0.44 -3.37
C ILE A 1038 -5.06 1.48 -4.07
N ALA A 1039 -3.97 1.02 -4.68
CA ALA A 1039 -3.14 1.83 -5.54
C ALA A 1039 -2.75 1.01 -6.77
N SER A 1040 -3.07 1.53 -7.95
CA SER A 1040 -2.54 0.97 -9.20
C SER A 1040 -1.17 1.53 -9.50
N ARG A 1041 -0.29 0.64 -9.94
CA ARG A 1041 1.05 0.97 -10.43
C ARG A 1041 1.13 0.68 -11.92
N ASN A 1042 2.21 1.11 -12.54
CA ASN A 1042 2.52 0.75 -13.91
C ASN A 1042 2.97 -0.72 -13.97
N ARG A 1043 2.03 -1.64 -14.19
CA ARG A 1043 2.32 -3.08 -14.22
C ARG A 1043 2.46 -3.57 -15.65
N THR A 1044 3.46 -4.40 -15.90
CA THR A 1044 3.80 -4.93 -17.23
C THR A 1044 4.40 -6.32 -17.15
N GLY A 1045 4.46 -7.04 -18.28
CA GLY A 1045 5.07 -8.38 -18.33
C GLY A 1045 4.14 -9.52 -17.89
N ARG A 1046 4.69 -10.74 -17.78
CA ARG A 1046 3.87 -11.96 -17.57
C ARG A 1046 3.17 -12.01 -16.20
N GLY A 1047 3.62 -11.22 -15.24
CA GLY A 1047 3.05 -11.11 -13.90
C GLY A 1047 2.11 -9.93 -13.68
N ALA A 1048 1.86 -9.09 -14.71
CA ALA A 1048 1.15 -7.80 -14.60
C ALA A 1048 -0.21 -7.89 -13.86
N SER A 1049 -0.90 -9.01 -14.01
CA SER A 1049 -2.25 -9.26 -13.49
C SER A 1049 -2.31 -10.02 -12.17
N LYS A 1050 -1.15 -10.25 -11.52
CA LYS A 1050 -1.04 -11.04 -10.30
C LYS A 1050 -0.47 -10.21 -9.15
N ASP A 1051 -1.08 -10.34 -7.98
CA ASP A 1051 -0.50 -9.91 -6.71
C ASP A 1051 0.20 -11.08 -6.03
N PHE A 1052 1.25 -10.75 -5.28
CA PHE A 1052 2.06 -11.73 -4.57
C PHE A 1052 1.78 -11.61 -3.08
N VAL A 1053 1.19 -12.65 -2.51
CA VAL A 1053 0.78 -12.69 -1.10
C VAL A 1053 1.62 -13.69 -0.32
N GLN A 1054 1.75 -13.46 0.98
CA GLN A 1054 2.32 -14.39 1.93
C GLN A 1054 1.20 -14.82 2.86
N LEU A 1055 0.86 -16.11 2.84
CA LEU A 1055 -0.25 -16.68 3.63
C LEU A 1055 0.32 -17.59 4.73
N GLY A 1056 -0.42 -17.71 5.83
CA GLY A 1056 0.00 -18.49 7.00
C GLY A 1056 1.34 -17.97 7.56
N LEU A 1057 2.22 -18.90 7.94
CA LEU A 1057 3.54 -18.60 8.50
C LEU A 1057 4.52 -18.02 7.47
N SER A 1058 4.15 -17.97 6.18
CA SER A 1058 5.00 -17.37 5.14
C SER A 1058 5.27 -15.88 5.36
N ALA A 1059 4.45 -15.19 6.15
CA ALA A 1059 4.59 -13.76 6.47
C ALA A 1059 5.77 -13.45 7.40
N ILE A 1060 6.25 -14.45 8.13
CA ILE A 1060 7.36 -14.35 9.09
C ILE A 1060 8.52 -15.29 8.76
N ARG A 1061 8.55 -15.83 7.53
CA ARG A 1061 9.55 -16.82 7.08
C ARG A 1061 10.99 -16.33 7.08
N ASP A 1062 11.22 -15.02 7.09
CA ASP A 1062 12.54 -14.38 7.04
C ASP A 1062 13.06 -14.02 8.45
N ARG A 1063 12.50 -14.67 9.49
CA ARG A 1063 12.70 -14.34 10.91
C ARG A 1063 13.14 -15.53 11.75
N ASP A 1064 14.06 -16.35 11.26
CA ASP A 1064 14.58 -17.42 12.10
C ASP A 1064 15.22 -16.83 13.36
N GLU A 1065 14.86 -17.38 14.51
CA GLU A 1065 15.23 -16.83 15.81
C GLU A 1065 16.17 -17.75 16.57
N LEU A 1066 17.08 -17.13 17.32
CA LEU A 1066 17.78 -17.73 18.43
C LEU A 1066 17.50 -16.90 19.68
N PHE A 1067 17.23 -17.55 20.81
CA PHE A 1067 16.99 -16.84 22.05
C PHE A 1067 17.59 -17.53 23.27
N ALA A 1068 17.88 -16.72 24.27
CA ALA A 1068 18.23 -17.14 25.61
C ALA A 1068 17.45 -16.30 26.64
N ARG A 1069 16.92 -16.97 27.67
CA ARG A 1069 16.17 -16.36 28.78
C ARG A 1069 16.78 -16.83 30.09
N LEU A 1070 16.99 -15.92 31.03
CA LEU A 1070 17.38 -16.20 32.41
C LEU A 1070 16.25 -15.69 33.32
N ARG A 1071 15.67 -16.57 34.13
CA ARG A 1071 14.53 -16.28 35.00
C ARG A 1071 14.89 -16.51 36.47
N TYR A 1072 14.63 -15.51 37.30
CA TYR A 1072 14.68 -15.59 38.75
C TYR A 1072 13.28 -15.39 39.33
N THR A 1073 12.69 -16.45 39.88
CA THR A 1073 11.37 -16.46 40.53
C THR A 1073 11.53 -16.31 42.04
N PHE A 1074 10.68 -15.50 42.68
CA PHE A 1074 10.73 -15.25 44.12
C PHE A 1074 9.34 -15.32 44.76
#